data_AF-A0AAP4X2G7-F1
#
_entry.id   AF-A0AAP4X2G7-F1
#
_cell.length_a   1.000
_cell.length_b   1.000
_cell.length_c   1.000
_cell.angle_alpha   90.00
_cell.angle_beta   90.00
_cell.angle_gamma   90.00
#
_symmetry.space_group_name_H-M   'P 1'
#
loop_
_entity.id
_entity.type
_entity.pdbx_description
1 polymer ?
#
loop_
_entity_poly.entity_id
_entity_poly.type
_entity_poly.pdbx_seq_one_letter_code
_entity_poly.pdbx_strand_id
1 'polypeptide(L)'
;MELKNIFKLNAVSAALSATLLLAGCGGDINIDTGSDGETPTNPGPTTPDISEQEAAYGGFAEKSATIAAIDGKEVWVLSGTLAPSTAASTVNVGGQDGDNIILGNDVVWMLDGAVIAGSDKADSVELSIMPGTKIVGGSESYLVISRDSKIMAEGSEDEPIVFTSLESALGQEGQAGQWGGLVVLGNAPVNSCPDLTSCDAAFEVGSHSYGGDDTEDNSGVIQYVRVEFGGFKINDTQEMNGISFAAVGAGTTVDHIQIHKNNDDGVEFWGGNVSLSHVVLTENFDDSLDWTNGWQGSAQHVYIRQEDNGSNRGIEADSNSSADAEPQSRPTLANFTIQVANGTNSGGDDAEGILFRKGTAVDAYNMLVKGDVASGECLEVNDDNTVITAEAGNLNMQNSLIDCVEPFKNAKPDADEGRELALDVEQWFLEQEGNLAGASDLTGYMPNSSSVALTGGAADLANMDDRLMDAEYIGAFDGTTDWTTGWTTAIHEDAAPAPTELPVLTSCPVGTTAEDVVAGLYKDDSVTLVCSIEGNITTNTTLLAGQNVMYKVDGGAVVVGGDKTDSATLAIQAGTQLFATDNSYIAISRGSKIMAQGSAEHPIVMTSQQDVIAGAEGERGQWGGLVLLGNGETNTCPDKDACDASFEVGDFPYGGNDNADNSGQISYVVVKYAGFKVNDTQEMNGISFAAVGSGTQVDHIQVHANGDDGVEFWGGAVNLKYVYLTDNFDDSLDWTNGWQGKAQYVYITHEDGQANRGFEGDSHKGTDDTPVSNPTISNVTILPGTDIENASGDKGEGIILRVATAASIHNLLIQGRKGSTSETESGECLELDGTYAGLVDNVNDGSLMISHSVIDCNEPFKYSSDNDATTDAVDTEAWFLAQTGNSAQEVTLTDGMPAGTDTVLLGTGLDMSTTDTFFESTDYIGAFDGQTDWREGWAFIK
;
A
#
# COMPACT_ATOMS: atom_id res chain seq x y z
N MET A 1 14.17 -57.18 -6.66
CA MET A 1 12.86 -57.48 -6.07
C MET A 1 11.95 -56.35 -6.56
N GLU A 2 11.37 -56.50 -7.76
CA GLU A 2 9.91 -56.67 -8.01
C GLU A 2 9.08 -55.51 -7.42
N LEU A 3 8.24 -54.75 -8.13
CA LEU A 3 7.34 -54.94 -9.30
C LEU A 3 7.20 -53.60 -10.07
N LYS A 4 7.21 -53.47 -11.41
CA LYS A 4 6.34 -53.97 -12.52
C LYS A 4 5.08 -53.13 -12.82
N ASN A 5 5.13 -52.53 -14.03
CA ASN A 5 4.06 -52.20 -15.00
C ASN A 5 3.23 -50.93 -14.70
N ILE A 6 3.05 -49.97 -15.63
CA ILE A 6 2.29 -50.09 -16.89
C ILE A 6 2.67 -48.96 -17.89
N PHE A 7 3.01 -49.35 -19.14
CA PHE A 7 2.74 -48.77 -20.50
C PHE A 7 2.93 -47.26 -20.79
N LYS A 8 3.42 -46.79 -21.95
CA LYS A 8 4.09 -47.36 -23.15
C LYS A 8 4.55 -46.13 -23.98
N LEU A 9 5.86 -45.94 -24.17
CA LEU A 9 6.40 -45.14 -25.26
C LEU A 9 6.31 -45.96 -26.56
N ASN A 10 6.07 -45.29 -27.69
CA ASN A 10 6.56 -45.75 -28.99
C ASN A 10 6.96 -44.55 -29.82
N ALA A 11 8.23 -44.52 -30.20
CA ALA A 11 8.78 -43.61 -31.18
C ALA A 11 9.43 -44.42 -32.33
N VAL A 12 9.42 -43.80 -33.51
CA VAL A 12 10.38 -43.90 -34.62
C VAL A 12 10.13 -44.90 -35.79
N SER A 13 9.86 -44.27 -36.95
CA SER A 13 10.44 -44.42 -38.32
C SER A 13 9.90 -45.35 -39.44
N ALA A 14 9.61 -44.66 -40.56
CA ALA A 14 10.09 -44.82 -41.95
C ALA A 14 9.54 -45.91 -42.93
N ALA A 15 8.92 -45.36 -43.98
CA ALA A 15 8.96 -45.68 -45.43
C ALA A 15 8.45 -47.04 -45.94
N LEU A 16 7.48 -47.00 -46.87
CA LEU A 16 7.40 -47.91 -48.02
C LEU A 16 6.56 -47.36 -49.19
N SER A 17 7.13 -47.44 -50.40
CA SER A 17 6.49 -47.15 -51.70
C SER A 17 5.47 -48.23 -52.11
N ALA A 18 4.40 -47.86 -52.82
CA ALA A 18 3.76 -48.75 -53.81
C ALA A 18 2.79 -48.00 -54.75
N THR A 19 3.09 -48.08 -56.04
CA THR A 19 2.21 -47.83 -57.19
C THR A 19 1.08 -48.87 -57.28
N LEU A 20 -0.11 -48.47 -57.76
CA LEU A 20 -1.07 -49.44 -58.31
C LEU A 20 -1.85 -48.85 -59.51
N LEU A 21 -1.68 -49.53 -60.65
CA LEU A 21 -2.48 -49.45 -61.86
C LEU A 21 -3.93 -49.91 -61.60
N LEU A 22 -4.91 -49.29 -62.25
CA LEU A 22 -6.14 -49.97 -62.64
C LEU A 22 -6.52 -49.59 -64.08
N ALA A 23 -6.51 -50.58 -64.96
CA ALA A 23 -6.94 -50.49 -66.35
C ALA A 23 -8.30 -51.19 -66.52
N GLY A 24 -9.20 -50.52 -67.26
CA GLY A 24 -10.06 -51.12 -68.27
C GLY A 24 -11.36 -51.82 -67.84
N CYS A 25 -12.49 -51.27 -68.31
CA CYS A 25 -13.46 -52.02 -69.10
C CYS A 25 -14.22 -51.06 -70.02
N GLY A 26 -14.15 -51.33 -71.33
CA GLY A 26 -14.94 -50.66 -72.35
C GLY A 26 -16.34 -51.25 -72.49
N GLY A 27 -17.26 -50.42 -72.96
CA GLY A 27 -18.58 -50.80 -73.42
C GLY A 27 -19.11 -49.74 -74.38
N ASP A 28 -19.36 -50.14 -75.63
CA ASP A 28 -20.02 -49.35 -76.67
C ASP A 28 -21.37 -48.83 -76.17
N ILE A 29 -21.56 -47.51 -76.23
CA ILE A 29 -22.88 -46.88 -76.25
C ILE A 29 -23.06 -46.22 -77.61
N ASN A 30 -23.95 -46.82 -78.39
CA ASN A 30 -24.43 -46.33 -79.66
C ASN A 30 -25.61 -45.40 -79.37
N ILE A 31 -25.44 -44.08 -79.52
CA ILE A 31 -26.53 -43.11 -79.47
C ILE A 31 -26.69 -42.43 -80.83
N ASP A 32 -27.92 -42.53 -81.30
CA ASP A 32 -28.52 -42.03 -82.51
C ASP A 32 -28.25 -40.52 -82.74
N THR A 33 -27.94 -40.17 -84.00
CA THR A 33 -27.73 -38.78 -84.43
C THR A 33 -29.05 -38.18 -84.86
N GLY A 34 -29.88 -37.86 -83.86
CA GLY A 34 -31.02 -36.96 -84.03
C GLY A 34 -30.53 -35.53 -84.14
N SER A 35 -30.77 -34.90 -85.28
CA SER A 35 -30.50 -33.48 -85.54
C SER A 35 -31.22 -32.60 -84.53
N ASP A 36 -30.49 -31.75 -83.82
CA ASP A 36 -30.92 -30.39 -83.47
C ASP A 36 -29.70 -29.54 -83.12
N GLY A 37 -29.65 -28.34 -83.68
CA GLY A 37 -28.48 -27.48 -83.71
C GLY A 37 -28.36 -26.59 -82.49
N GLU A 38 -27.48 -26.94 -81.57
CA GLU A 38 -26.88 -26.00 -80.63
C GLU A 38 -25.36 -26.26 -80.53
N THR A 39 -24.57 -25.22 -80.80
CA THR A 39 -23.14 -25.16 -80.51
C THR A 39 -22.91 -25.37 -79.01
N PRO A 40 -22.00 -26.26 -78.56
CA PRO A 40 -21.66 -26.37 -77.14
C PRO A 40 -21.01 -25.06 -76.68
N THR A 41 -21.67 -24.34 -75.78
CA THR A 41 -21.02 -23.30 -74.97
C THR A 41 -20.15 -24.01 -73.95
N ASN A 42 -18.83 -23.89 -74.09
CA ASN A 42 -17.88 -24.25 -73.05
C ASN A 42 -18.29 -23.49 -71.78
N PRO A 43 -18.56 -24.12 -70.63
CA PRO A 43 -18.71 -23.37 -69.40
C PRO A 43 -17.39 -22.62 -69.20
N GLY A 44 -17.47 -21.29 -69.11
CA GLY A 44 -16.30 -20.50 -68.73
C GLY A 44 -15.74 -21.02 -67.41
N PRO A 45 -14.43 -20.84 -67.13
CA PRO A 45 -13.88 -21.22 -65.84
C PRO A 45 -14.74 -20.55 -64.75
N THR A 46 -15.39 -21.34 -63.91
CA THR A 46 -15.93 -20.81 -62.66
C THR A 46 -14.72 -20.47 -61.81
N THR A 47 -14.44 -19.18 -61.65
CA THR A 47 -13.54 -18.71 -60.61
C THR A 47 -14.03 -19.31 -59.28
N PRO A 48 -13.18 -19.98 -58.49
CA PRO A 48 -13.57 -20.45 -57.17
C PRO A 48 -14.12 -19.25 -56.38
N ASP A 49 -15.27 -19.44 -55.72
CA ASP A 49 -15.79 -18.47 -54.76
C ASP A 49 -14.85 -18.53 -53.55
N ILE A 50 -14.00 -17.51 -53.39
CA ILE A 50 -13.12 -17.35 -52.23
C ILE A 50 -13.91 -16.60 -51.14
N SER A 51 -13.75 -17.00 -49.88
CA SER A 51 -14.37 -16.30 -48.74
C SER A 51 -13.86 -14.86 -48.60
N GLU A 52 -14.60 -14.02 -47.88
CA GLU A 52 -14.17 -12.64 -47.60
C GLU A 52 -12.82 -12.62 -46.85
N GLN A 53 -12.63 -13.53 -45.88
CA GLN A 53 -11.35 -13.70 -45.18
C GLN A 53 -10.23 -14.18 -46.11
N GLU A 54 -10.48 -15.14 -47.01
CA GLU A 54 -9.47 -15.58 -47.99
C GLU A 54 -9.08 -14.47 -48.96
N ALA A 55 -10.03 -13.62 -49.34
CA ALA A 55 -9.76 -12.45 -50.15
C ALA A 55 -8.95 -11.39 -49.39
N ALA A 56 -9.17 -11.24 -48.07
CA ALA A 56 -8.49 -10.26 -47.23
C ALA A 56 -7.07 -10.70 -46.82
N TYR A 57 -6.89 -11.96 -46.40
CA TYR A 57 -5.71 -12.40 -45.65
C TYR A 57 -4.77 -13.33 -46.44
N GLY A 58 -5.25 -13.97 -47.51
CA GLY A 58 -4.49 -14.97 -48.27
C GLY A 58 -3.23 -14.46 -48.97
N GLY A 59 -2.92 -13.16 -48.90
CA GLY A 59 -1.70 -12.54 -49.41
C GLY A 59 -0.50 -12.59 -48.44
N PHE A 60 -0.75 -12.67 -47.13
CA PHE A 60 0.29 -12.61 -46.10
C PHE A 60 0.08 -13.63 -44.95
N ALA A 61 -1.08 -14.30 -44.91
CA ALA A 61 -1.40 -15.30 -43.92
C ALA A 61 -2.08 -16.52 -44.57
N GLU A 62 -2.05 -17.66 -43.87
CA GLU A 62 -2.71 -18.89 -44.31
C GLU A 62 -3.81 -19.30 -43.33
N LYS A 63 -4.97 -19.75 -43.83
CA LYS A 63 -6.02 -20.31 -42.96
C LYS A 63 -5.49 -21.57 -42.27
N SER A 64 -5.65 -21.66 -40.95
CA SER A 64 -5.14 -22.79 -40.17
C SER A 64 -5.77 -24.11 -40.63
N ALA A 65 -4.91 -25.08 -40.95
CA ALA A 65 -5.32 -26.43 -41.31
C ALA A 65 -5.57 -27.33 -40.08
N THR A 66 -5.08 -26.91 -38.90
CA THR A 66 -5.07 -27.71 -37.67
C THR A 66 -6.11 -27.25 -36.67
N ILE A 67 -6.40 -25.95 -36.60
CA ILE A 67 -7.36 -25.37 -35.66
C ILE A 67 -8.42 -24.61 -36.46
N ALA A 68 -9.64 -25.14 -36.45
CA ALA A 68 -10.71 -24.56 -37.25
C ALA A 68 -11.21 -23.21 -36.70
N ALA A 69 -11.32 -23.09 -35.37
CA ALA A 69 -11.80 -21.88 -34.73
C ALA A 69 -11.35 -21.77 -33.26
N ILE A 70 -11.19 -20.52 -32.79
CA ILE A 70 -11.02 -20.11 -31.39
C ILE A 70 -12.04 -19.00 -31.15
N ASP A 71 -12.75 -19.04 -30.01
CA ASP A 71 -13.83 -18.09 -29.67
C ASP A 71 -14.90 -17.93 -30.77
N GLY A 72 -15.13 -18.99 -31.54
CA GLY A 72 -16.07 -18.98 -32.66
C GLY A 72 -15.59 -18.24 -33.92
N LYS A 73 -14.34 -17.74 -33.94
CA LYS A 73 -13.69 -17.08 -35.07
C LYS A 73 -12.71 -18.01 -35.77
N GLU A 74 -12.52 -17.85 -37.08
CA GLU A 74 -11.52 -18.64 -37.84
C GLU A 74 -10.10 -18.31 -37.38
N VAL A 75 -9.19 -19.29 -37.46
CA VAL A 75 -7.77 -19.09 -37.13
C VAL A 75 -6.94 -18.90 -38.40
N TRP A 76 -6.16 -17.82 -38.44
CA TRP A 76 -5.26 -17.46 -39.54
C TRP A 76 -3.82 -17.39 -39.04
N VAL A 77 -2.90 -17.98 -39.80
CA VAL A 77 -1.52 -18.22 -39.39
C VAL A 77 -0.60 -17.20 -40.04
N LEU A 78 0.19 -16.50 -39.22
CA LEU A 78 1.29 -15.64 -39.62
C LEU A 78 2.60 -16.41 -39.46
N SER A 79 3.50 -16.30 -40.44
CA SER A 79 4.77 -17.02 -40.43
C SER A 79 5.85 -16.23 -41.15
N GLY A 80 7.08 -16.25 -40.62
CA GLY A 80 8.24 -15.64 -41.26
C GLY A 80 8.14 -14.12 -41.36
N THR A 81 8.76 -13.55 -42.40
CA THR A 81 8.83 -12.09 -42.60
C THR A 81 7.60 -11.57 -43.34
N LEU A 82 6.87 -10.66 -42.70
CA LEU A 82 5.80 -9.85 -43.29
C LEU A 82 6.44 -8.68 -44.04
N ALA A 83 6.20 -8.59 -45.34
CA ALA A 83 6.85 -7.61 -46.22
C ALA A 83 5.81 -6.86 -47.09
N PRO A 84 6.17 -5.69 -47.65
CA PRO A 84 5.28 -4.93 -48.52
C PRO A 84 4.83 -5.72 -49.75
N SER A 85 3.56 -5.57 -50.14
CA SER A 85 2.96 -6.24 -51.28
C SER A 85 2.37 -5.27 -52.29
N THR A 86 2.44 -5.63 -53.58
CA THR A 86 1.80 -4.87 -54.67
C THR A 86 0.40 -5.38 -55.01
N ALA A 87 -0.03 -6.48 -54.40
CA ALA A 87 -1.35 -7.06 -54.57
C ALA A 87 -2.25 -6.68 -53.38
N ALA A 88 -2.89 -5.51 -53.46
CA ALA A 88 -3.78 -5.05 -52.39
C ALA A 88 -4.99 -5.99 -52.21
N SER A 89 -5.27 -6.40 -50.97
CA SER A 89 -6.51 -7.07 -50.59
C SER A 89 -7.53 -6.06 -50.07
N THR A 90 -8.83 -6.28 -50.33
CA THR A 90 -9.88 -5.28 -50.01
C THR A 90 -10.08 -5.11 -48.51
N VAL A 91 -9.81 -3.90 -48.02
CA VAL A 91 -9.84 -3.47 -46.62
C VAL A 91 -11.25 -3.02 -46.21
N ASN A 92 -11.82 -3.68 -45.20
CA ASN A 92 -12.87 -3.10 -44.34
C ASN A 92 -12.77 -3.60 -42.88
N VAL A 93 -12.34 -4.85 -42.67
CA VAL A 93 -12.11 -5.46 -41.34
C VAL A 93 -10.72 -6.08 -41.20
N GLY A 94 -9.79 -5.77 -42.11
CA GLY A 94 -8.44 -6.34 -42.19
C GLY A 94 -7.96 -6.46 -43.65
N GLY A 95 -6.66 -6.72 -43.86
CA GLY A 95 -6.06 -6.88 -45.19
C GLY A 95 -4.66 -6.28 -45.32
N GLN A 96 -4.14 -6.18 -46.55
CA GLN A 96 -2.85 -5.54 -46.84
C GLN A 96 -2.97 -4.58 -48.03
N ASP A 97 -2.44 -3.37 -47.88
CA ASP A 97 -2.26 -2.38 -48.95
C ASP A 97 -0.83 -1.82 -48.89
N GLY A 98 0.04 -2.29 -49.81
CA GLY A 98 1.43 -1.88 -49.79
C GLY A 98 2.19 -2.43 -48.58
N ASP A 99 2.78 -1.51 -47.84
CA ASP A 99 3.49 -1.70 -46.57
C ASP A 99 2.56 -1.74 -45.35
N ASN A 100 1.28 -1.37 -45.49
CA ASN A 100 0.32 -1.45 -44.40
C ASN A 100 -0.38 -2.81 -44.35
N ILE A 101 -0.22 -3.52 -43.24
CA ILE A 101 -0.83 -4.82 -42.94
C ILE A 101 -1.78 -4.63 -41.75
N ILE A 102 -3.05 -4.96 -41.92
CA ILE A 102 -4.10 -4.80 -40.91
C ILE A 102 -4.58 -6.17 -40.44
N LEU A 103 -4.30 -6.48 -39.17
CA LEU A 103 -4.82 -7.63 -38.45
C LEU A 103 -6.22 -7.30 -37.92
N GLY A 104 -7.22 -7.95 -38.51
CA GLY A 104 -8.63 -7.80 -38.17
C GLY A 104 -9.04 -8.51 -36.89
N ASN A 105 -10.10 -8.01 -36.24
CA ASN A 105 -10.70 -8.64 -35.07
C ASN A 105 -11.80 -9.66 -35.41
N ASP A 106 -12.06 -9.94 -36.69
CA ASP A 106 -13.03 -10.96 -37.16
C ASP A 106 -12.47 -12.39 -37.15
N VAL A 107 -11.15 -12.53 -36.99
CA VAL A 107 -10.40 -13.78 -36.90
C VAL A 107 -9.50 -13.82 -35.66
N VAL A 108 -8.90 -14.98 -35.36
CA VAL A 108 -7.80 -15.12 -34.40
C VAL A 108 -6.51 -15.35 -35.18
N TRP A 109 -5.46 -14.60 -34.82
CA TRP A 109 -4.15 -14.69 -35.47
C TRP A 109 -3.25 -15.65 -34.69
N MET A 110 -2.68 -16.64 -35.36
CA MET A 110 -1.75 -17.59 -34.75
C MET A 110 -0.35 -17.35 -35.30
N LEU A 111 0.63 -17.19 -34.42
CA LEU A 111 2.04 -17.10 -34.79
C LEU A 111 2.61 -18.50 -35.00
N ASP A 112 3.36 -18.70 -36.09
CA ASP A 112 4.12 -19.93 -36.36
C ASP A 112 5.63 -19.61 -36.39
N GLY A 113 6.28 -19.86 -35.25
CA GLY A 113 7.68 -19.50 -35.03
C GLY A 113 7.90 -17.99 -34.94
N ALA A 114 9.06 -17.54 -35.40
CA ALA A 114 9.38 -16.11 -35.47
C ALA A 114 8.60 -15.42 -36.59
N VAL A 115 7.68 -14.54 -36.22
CA VAL A 115 6.97 -13.65 -37.15
C VAL A 115 7.61 -12.28 -37.07
N ILE A 116 8.09 -11.77 -38.21
CA ILE A 116 8.90 -10.55 -38.27
C ILE A 116 8.16 -9.54 -39.15
N ALA A 117 7.72 -8.43 -38.56
CA ALA A 117 7.19 -7.29 -39.30
C ALA A 117 8.36 -6.50 -39.91
N GLY A 118 8.44 -6.54 -41.24
CA GLY A 118 9.47 -5.89 -42.03
C GLY A 118 10.83 -6.56 -41.95
N SER A 119 11.86 -5.89 -42.44
CA SER A 119 13.25 -6.30 -42.29
C SER A 119 14.09 -5.16 -41.74
N ASP A 120 15.26 -5.47 -41.20
CA ASP A 120 16.15 -4.46 -40.63
C ASP A 120 16.52 -3.40 -41.69
N LYS A 121 16.01 -2.17 -41.52
CA LYS A 121 16.23 -1.01 -42.41
C LYS A 121 15.89 -1.28 -43.89
N ALA A 122 14.97 -2.22 -44.12
CA ALA A 122 14.53 -2.63 -45.45
C ALA A 122 13.12 -3.22 -45.38
N ASP A 123 12.37 -3.15 -46.49
CA ASP A 123 11.04 -3.76 -46.59
C ASP A 123 10.13 -3.43 -45.39
N SER A 124 10.21 -2.20 -44.89
CA SER A 124 9.48 -1.74 -43.71
C SER A 124 7.98 -1.90 -43.88
N VAL A 125 7.30 -2.27 -42.79
CA VAL A 125 5.84 -2.41 -42.76
C VAL A 125 5.23 -1.63 -41.60
N GLU A 126 3.98 -1.24 -41.76
CA GLU A 126 3.12 -0.79 -40.67
C GLU A 126 2.15 -1.94 -40.35
N LEU A 127 2.32 -2.57 -39.18
CA LEU A 127 1.45 -3.64 -38.70
C LEU A 127 0.36 -3.04 -37.80
N SER A 128 -0.80 -2.78 -38.38
CA SER A 128 -1.98 -2.30 -37.66
C SER A 128 -2.78 -3.46 -37.07
N ILE A 129 -3.17 -3.35 -35.80
CA ILE A 129 -3.94 -4.37 -35.09
C ILE A 129 -5.21 -3.71 -34.56
N MET A 130 -6.38 -4.18 -35.02
CA MET A 130 -7.65 -3.59 -34.63
C MET A 130 -8.02 -3.86 -33.16
N PRO A 131 -8.78 -2.98 -32.49
CA PRO A 131 -9.33 -3.25 -31.15
C PRO A 131 -10.02 -4.61 -31.04
N GLY A 132 -9.87 -5.29 -29.90
CA GLY A 132 -10.45 -6.61 -29.63
C GLY A 132 -9.85 -7.76 -30.45
N THR A 133 -8.73 -7.53 -31.15
CA THR A 133 -8.00 -8.58 -31.86
C THR A 133 -7.28 -9.49 -30.88
N LYS A 134 -7.35 -10.81 -31.15
CA LYS A 134 -6.62 -11.84 -30.39
C LYS A 134 -5.52 -12.44 -31.26
N ILE A 135 -4.30 -12.43 -30.72
CA ILE A 135 -3.11 -13.04 -31.29
C ILE A 135 -2.64 -14.15 -30.35
N VAL A 136 -2.36 -15.33 -30.88
CA VAL A 136 -1.97 -16.51 -30.10
C VAL A 136 -0.61 -17.03 -30.54
N GLY A 137 0.27 -17.30 -29.58
CA GLY A 137 1.58 -17.92 -29.81
C GLY A 137 1.61 -19.34 -29.26
N GLY A 138 2.23 -20.27 -30.00
CA GLY A 138 2.65 -21.56 -29.43
C GLY A 138 4.11 -21.52 -28.98
N SER A 139 4.60 -22.65 -28.49
CA SER A 139 6.03 -22.87 -28.19
C SER A 139 6.93 -22.36 -29.34
N GLU A 140 8.05 -21.71 -29.00
CA GLU A 140 9.01 -21.12 -29.96
C GLU A 140 8.45 -19.98 -30.85
N SER A 141 7.21 -19.52 -30.65
CA SER A 141 6.59 -18.48 -31.46
C SER A 141 6.64 -17.11 -30.79
N TYR A 142 6.95 -16.06 -31.56
CA TYR A 142 7.08 -14.68 -31.07
C TYR A 142 6.92 -13.67 -32.21
N LEU A 143 6.61 -12.42 -31.87
CA LEU A 143 6.44 -11.31 -32.83
C LEU A 143 7.58 -10.30 -32.69
N VAL A 144 8.19 -9.93 -33.81
CA VAL A 144 9.25 -8.91 -33.88
C VAL A 144 8.83 -7.77 -34.78
N ILE A 145 8.99 -6.53 -34.32
CA ILE A 145 8.89 -5.32 -35.13
C ILE A 145 10.31 -4.85 -35.44
N SER A 146 10.73 -4.94 -36.70
CA SER A 146 12.08 -4.57 -37.12
C SER A 146 12.28 -3.06 -37.16
N ARG A 147 13.54 -2.59 -37.06
CA ARG A 147 13.90 -1.18 -37.27
C ARG A 147 13.28 -0.63 -38.56
N ASP A 148 12.82 0.61 -38.50
CA ASP A 148 12.07 1.34 -39.53
C ASP A 148 10.65 0.81 -39.82
N SER A 149 10.21 -0.29 -39.20
CA SER A 149 8.81 -0.77 -39.22
C SER A 149 8.04 -0.26 -38.01
N LYS A 150 6.71 -0.38 -38.05
CA LYS A 150 5.82 0.10 -36.99
C LYS A 150 4.79 -0.93 -36.57
N ILE A 151 4.41 -0.89 -35.31
CA ILE A 151 3.19 -1.53 -34.78
C ILE A 151 2.16 -0.46 -34.44
N MET A 152 0.93 -0.62 -34.89
CA MET A 152 -0.21 0.24 -34.53
C MET A 152 -1.26 -0.61 -33.83
N ALA A 153 -1.00 -0.94 -32.56
CA ALA A 153 -1.87 -1.74 -31.70
C ALA A 153 -2.66 -0.80 -30.79
N GLU A 154 -3.77 -0.27 -31.31
CA GLU A 154 -4.61 0.72 -30.63
C GLU A 154 -5.91 0.04 -30.13
N GLY A 155 -5.84 -0.67 -29.01
CA GLY A 155 -7.00 -1.22 -28.33
C GLY A 155 -7.84 -0.15 -27.63
N SER A 156 -8.85 -0.58 -26.89
CA SER A 156 -9.62 0.29 -25.99
C SER A 156 -9.94 -0.41 -24.68
N GLU A 157 -10.38 0.33 -23.67
CA GLU A 157 -10.79 -0.22 -22.37
C GLU A 157 -11.80 -1.38 -22.52
N ASP A 158 -12.79 -1.22 -23.39
CA ASP A 158 -13.84 -2.23 -23.65
C ASP A 158 -13.42 -3.34 -24.63
N GLU A 159 -12.40 -3.08 -25.47
CA GLU A 159 -11.93 -3.98 -26.51
C GLU A 159 -10.40 -4.04 -26.54
N PRO A 160 -9.75 -4.56 -25.48
CA PRO A 160 -8.28 -4.66 -25.44
C PRO A 160 -7.76 -5.63 -26.50
N ILE A 161 -6.56 -5.38 -27.00
CA ILE A 161 -5.85 -6.32 -27.87
C ILE A 161 -5.15 -7.34 -26.95
N VAL A 162 -5.30 -8.62 -27.28
CA VAL A 162 -4.78 -9.71 -26.42
C VAL A 162 -3.80 -10.56 -27.21
N PHE A 163 -2.54 -10.53 -26.77
CA PHE A 163 -1.52 -11.52 -27.11
C PHE A 163 -1.47 -12.55 -25.99
N THR A 164 -1.67 -13.84 -26.31
CA THR A 164 -1.77 -14.89 -25.28
C THR A 164 -1.24 -16.22 -25.80
N SER A 165 -1.12 -17.21 -24.94
CA SER A 165 -0.73 -18.56 -25.35
C SER A 165 -1.84 -19.29 -26.10
N LEU A 166 -1.43 -20.18 -27.01
CA LEU A 166 -2.35 -21.06 -27.72
C LEU A 166 -3.13 -21.96 -26.76
N GLU A 167 -2.48 -22.43 -25.69
CA GLU A 167 -3.08 -23.24 -24.64
C GLU A 167 -4.24 -22.51 -23.96
N SER A 168 -4.00 -21.28 -23.48
CA SER A 168 -5.02 -20.45 -22.83
C SER A 168 -6.18 -20.16 -23.79
N ALA A 169 -5.88 -19.80 -25.04
CA ALA A 169 -6.89 -19.55 -26.07
C ALA A 169 -7.76 -20.78 -26.42
N LEU A 170 -7.25 -21.99 -26.19
CA LEU A 170 -8.01 -23.24 -26.34
C LEU A 170 -8.79 -23.64 -25.08
N GLY A 171 -8.81 -22.79 -24.05
CA GLY A 171 -9.47 -23.01 -22.77
C GLY A 171 -8.71 -23.93 -21.81
N GLN A 172 -7.40 -24.09 -22.02
CA GLN A 172 -6.51 -24.73 -21.05
C GLN A 172 -6.00 -23.68 -20.05
N GLU A 173 -5.38 -24.15 -18.98
CA GLU A 173 -4.71 -23.26 -18.04
C GLU A 173 -3.51 -22.59 -18.71
N GLY A 174 -3.46 -21.25 -18.66
CA GLY A 174 -2.31 -20.48 -19.09
C GLY A 174 -1.15 -20.68 -18.10
N GLN A 175 0.06 -20.84 -18.62
CA GLN A 175 1.27 -21.04 -17.83
C GLN A 175 2.40 -20.20 -18.39
N ALA A 176 3.29 -19.74 -17.52
CA ALA A 176 4.46 -18.99 -17.92
C ALA A 176 5.30 -19.78 -18.95
N GLY A 177 5.82 -19.07 -19.95
CA GLY A 177 6.76 -19.60 -20.94
C GLY A 177 6.12 -20.38 -22.09
N GLN A 178 4.81 -20.24 -22.33
CA GLN A 178 4.11 -20.98 -23.40
C GLN A 178 4.38 -20.42 -24.80
N TRP A 179 4.79 -19.16 -24.91
CA TRP A 179 5.24 -18.51 -26.15
C TRP A 179 6.25 -17.39 -25.83
N GLY A 180 6.85 -16.78 -26.85
CA GLY A 180 8.00 -15.90 -26.66
C GLY A 180 7.67 -14.49 -26.17
N GLY A 181 6.65 -13.82 -26.71
CA GLY A 181 6.36 -12.41 -26.40
C GLY A 181 6.48 -11.47 -27.61
N LEU A 182 6.55 -10.17 -27.33
CA LEU A 182 6.65 -9.10 -28.32
C LEU A 182 8.02 -8.40 -28.23
N VAL A 183 8.70 -8.26 -29.36
CA VAL A 183 9.98 -7.56 -29.46
C VAL A 183 9.84 -6.35 -30.39
N VAL A 184 10.21 -5.17 -29.91
CA VAL A 184 10.20 -3.92 -30.70
C VAL A 184 11.62 -3.38 -30.82
N LEU A 185 12.11 -3.23 -32.04
CA LEU A 185 13.48 -2.84 -32.35
C LEU A 185 13.50 -1.46 -32.99
N GLY A 186 14.13 -0.49 -32.33
CA GLY A 186 14.21 0.90 -32.78
C GLY A 186 15.61 1.38 -33.15
N ASN A 187 15.68 2.67 -33.49
CA ASN A 187 16.89 3.38 -33.92
C ASN A 187 17.47 4.33 -32.87
N ALA A 188 17.04 4.25 -31.61
CA ALA A 188 17.53 5.13 -30.55
C ALA A 188 18.91 4.72 -29.98
N PRO A 189 19.57 5.59 -29.21
CA PRO A 189 20.88 5.30 -28.62
C PRO A 189 20.89 4.12 -27.65
N VAL A 190 22.01 3.40 -27.65
CA VAL A 190 22.36 2.34 -26.68
C VAL A 190 23.83 2.48 -26.30
N ASN A 191 24.17 2.20 -25.05
CA ASN A 191 25.53 2.38 -24.56
C ASN A 191 26.49 1.20 -24.85
N SER A 192 25.98 0.15 -25.50
CA SER A 192 26.74 -1.00 -25.99
C SER A 192 27.40 -0.75 -27.36
N CYS A 193 27.03 0.34 -28.04
CA CYS A 193 27.55 0.72 -29.36
C CYS A 193 28.60 1.85 -29.25
N PRO A 194 29.86 1.61 -29.66
CA PRO A 194 30.89 2.66 -29.67
C PRO A 194 30.64 3.81 -30.66
N ASP A 195 29.86 3.56 -31.71
CA ASP A 195 29.47 4.54 -32.74
C ASP A 195 27.97 4.38 -33.05
N LEU A 196 27.17 5.32 -32.55
CA LEU A 196 25.72 5.32 -32.70
C LEU A 196 25.27 5.43 -34.17
N THR A 197 26.06 6.06 -35.03
CA THR A 197 25.70 6.26 -36.46
C THR A 197 25.76 4.98 -37.29
N SER A 198 26.45 3.96 -36.77
CA SER A 198 26.57 2.64 -37.39
C SER A 198 26.22 1.51 -36.41
N CYS A 199 25.40 1.82 -35.41
CA CYS A 199 25.03 0.87 -34.36
C CYS A 199 24.24 -0.32 -34.93
N ASP A 200 24.65 -1.50 -34.46
CA ASP A 200 24.14 -2.81 -34.86
C ASP A 200 24.21 -3.74 -33.65
N ALA A 201 23.62 -3.29 -32.53
CA ALA A 201 23.53 -4.10 -31.32
C ALA A 201 22.68 -5.34 -31.62
N ALA A 202 23.11 -6.49 -31.13
CA ALA A 202 22.42 -7.76 -31.38
C ALA A 202 21.46 -8.05 -30.24
N PHE A 203 20.18 -8.22 -30.57
CA PHE A 203 19.18 -8.74 -29.64
C PHE A 203 19.51 -10.20 -29.33
N GLU A 204 19.27 -10.61 -28.09
CA GLU A 204 19.74 -11.87 -27.57
C GLU A 204 19.21 -13.08 -28.36
N VAL A 205 17.94 -13.02 -28.77
CA VAL A 205 17.28 -14.09 -29.53
C VAL A 205 17.12 -13.71 -31.01
N GLY A 206 17.25 -14.69 -31.90
CA GLY A 206 16.88 -14.52 -33.32
C GLY A 206 17.87 -13.70 -34.19
N SER A 207 18.99 -13.22 -33.66
CA SER A 207 19.98 -12.39 -34.39
C SER A 207 19.38 -11.12 -35.00
N HIS A 208 18.45 -10.49 -34.28
CA HIS A 208 17.85 -9.23 -34.71
C HIS A 208 18.72 -8.04 -34.30
N SER A 209 18.84 -7.04 -35.17
CA SER A 209 19.65 -5.85 -34.90
C SER A 209 18.81 -4.68 -34.38
N TYR A 210 19.34 -3.92 -33.42
CA TYR A 210 18.74 -2.69 -32.90
C TYR A 210 19.79 -1.58 -32.68
N GLY A 211 19.31 -0.37 -32.37
CA GLY A 211 20.15 0.77 -32.02
C GLY A 211 20.44 1.73 -33.18
N GLY A 212 20.75 2.97 -32.83
CA GLY A 212 21.07 4.06 -33.74
C GLY A 212 21.35 5.36 -32.99
N ASP A 213 21.23 6.50 -33.67
CA ASP A 213 21.44 7.85 -33.11
C ASP A 213 20.17 8.71 -33.05
N ASP A 214 18.98 8.10 -33.25
CA ASP A 214 17.70 8.83 -33.31
C ASP A 214 16.89 8.67 -32.02
N THR A 215 17.03 9.63 -31.10
CA THR A 215 16.28 9.64 -29.83
C THR A 215 14.76 9.75 -30.04
N GLU A 216 14.32 10.28 -31.19
CA GLU A 216 12.92 10.51 -31.54
C GLU A 216 12.35 9.41 -32.45
N ASP A 217 13.08 8.29 -32.63
CA ASP A 217 12.62 7.14 -33.41
C ASP A 217 11.20 6.73 -32.97
N ASN A 218 10.39 6.36 -33.96
CA ASN A 218 8.98 6.07 -33.75
C ASN A 218 8.64 4.69 -34.31
N SER A 219 8.53 3.73 -33.41
CA SER A 219 8.14 2.34 -33.67
C SER A 219 6.61 2.12 -33.64
N GLY A 220 5.81 3.18 -33.43
CA GLY A 220 4.36 3.16 -33.52
C GLY A 220 3.63 3.39 -32.20
N VAL A 221 2.52 2.68 -32.00
CA VAL A 221 1.60 2.82 -30.86
C VAL A 221 1.25 1.44 -30.29
N ILE A 222 1.32 1.30 -28.97
CA ILE A 222 0.86 0.15 -28.20
C ILE A 222 -0.05 0.69 -27.09
N GLN A 223 -1.36 0.51 -27.25
CA GLN A 223 -2.37 1.03 -26.32
C GLN A 223 -3.46 0.01 -25.99
N TYR A 224 -3.81 -0.16 -24.71
CA TYR A 224 -4.76 -1.18 -24.23
C TYR A 224 -4.42 -2.59 -24.75
N VAL A 225 -3.19 -3.01 -24.48
CA VAL A 225 -2.64 -4.29 -24.92
C VAL A 225 -2.33 -5.18 -23.73
N ARG A 226 -2.75 -6.44 -23.81
CA ARG A 226 -2.34 -7.48 -22.87
C ARG A 226 -1.40 -8.47 -23.54
N VAL A 227 -0.32 -8.81 -22.85
CA VAL A 227 0.61 -9.88 -23.20
C VAL A 227 0.62 -10.89 -22.05
N GLU A 228 0.06 -12.06 -22.31
CA GLU A 228 -0.21 -13.07 -21.27
C GLU A 228 0.60 -14.34 -21.55
N PHE A 229 1.20 -14.93 -20.53
CA PHE A 229 1.83 -16.27 -20.57
C PHE A 229 3.03 -16.38 -21.54
N GLY A 230 3.75 -15.27 -21.76
CA GLY A 230 4.99 -15.21 -22.53
C GLY A 230 6.17 -15.81 -21.76
N GLY A 231 7.42 -15.57 -22.21
CA GLY A 231 8.59 -15.99 -21.44
C GLY A 231 9.36 -17.19 -21.97
N PHE A 232 9.17 -17.60 -23.23
CA PHE A 232 9.67 -18.90 -23.69
C PHE A 232 11.21 -19.03 -23.59
N LYS A 233 11.66 -19.97 -22.76
CA LYS A 233 13.08 -20.33 -22.60
C LYS A 233 13.63 -21.02 -23.85
N ILE A 234 14.58 -20.37 -24.54
CA ILE A 234 15.25 -20.93 -25.73
C ILE A 234 16.32 -21.94 -25.29
N ASN A 235 17.12 -21.59 -24.29
CA ASN A 235 18.15 -22.44 -23.68
C ASN A 235 18.52 -21.94 -22.28
N ASP A 236 19.48 -22.61 -21.62
CA ASP A 236 19.89 -22.31 -20.24
C ASP A 236 20.43 -20.87 -20.02
N THR A 237 20.70 -20.11 -21.07
CA THR A 237 21.25 -18.75 -20.99
C THR A 237 20.51 -17.74 -21.86
N GLN A 238 19.40 -18.10 -22.51
CA GLN A 238 18.67 -17.19 -23.40
C GLN A 238 17.18 -17.44 -23.29
N GLU A 239 16.46 -16.36 -22.96
CA GLU A 239 15.03 -16.35 -22.67
C GLU A 239 14.40 -15.14 -23.38
N MET A 240 13.07 -15.01 -23.34
CA MET A 240 12.32 -13.96 -24.03
C MET A 240 11.41 -13.28 -23.02
N ASN A 241 11.17 -11.98 -23.14
CA ASN A 241 10.35 -11.24 -22.17
C ASN A 241 8.91 -11.11 -22.64
N GLY A 242 8.03 -10.60 -21.79
CA GLY A 242 6.68 -10.23 -22.20
C GLY A 242 6.73 -9.20 -23.33
N ILE A 243 7.33 -8.04 -23.06
CA ILE A 243 7.67 -7.05 -24.08
C ILE A 243 9.12 -6.59 -23.94
N SER A 244 9.91 -6.72 -25.00
CA SER A 244 11.26 -6.16 -25.08
C SER A 244 11.27 -4.89 -25.92
N PHE A 245 11.69 -3.78 -25.34
CA PHE A 245 11.92 -2.51 -26.05
C PHE A 245 13.41 -2.30 -26.25
N ALA A 246 13.91 -2.59 -27.46
CA ALA A 246 15.33 -2.45 -27.76
C ALA A 246 15.58 -1.20 -28.63
N ALA A 247 16.25 -0.20 -28.04
CA ALA A 247 16.51 1.09 -28.68
C ALA A 247 15.26 1.80 -29.24
N VAL A 248 14.12 1.70 -28.57
CA VAL A 248 12.89 2.34 -29.03
C VAL A 248 12.92 3.83 -28.64
N GLY A 249 12.64 4.72 -29.59
CA GLY A 249 12.71 6.17 -29.39
C GLY A 249 11.46 6.79 -28.75
N ALA A 250 11.61 8.05 -28.33
CA ALA A 250 10.58 8.84 -27.66
C ALA A 250 9.37 9.17 -28.54
N GLY A 251 9.48 8.98 -29.86
CA GLY A 251 8.36 9.15 -30.78
C GLY A 251 7.32 8.01 -30.72
N THR A 252 7.61 6.93 -29.99
CA THR A 252 6.72 5.77 -29.80
C THR A 252 5.79 5.99 -28.62
N THR A 253 4.50 5.68 -28.78
CA THR A 253 3.50 5.78 -27.69
C THR A 253 3.23 4.41 -27.08
N VAL A 254 3.41 4.27 -25.78
CA VAL A 254 3.09 3.05 -25.02
C VAL A 254 2.27 3.44 -23.79
N ASP A 255 1.01 3.03 -23.76
CA ASP A 255 0.08 3.42 -22.69
C ASP A 255 -0.94 2.31 -22.42
N HIS A 256 -1.33 2.04 -21.18
CA HIS A 256 -2.27 0.96 -20.84
C HIS A 256 -1.82 -0.41 -21.39
N ILE A 257 -0.72 -0.93 -20.85
CA ILE A 257 -0.24 -2.27 -21.16
C ILE A 257 -0.28 -3.17 -19.92
N GLN A 258 -0.64 -4.44 -20.11
CA GLN A 258 -0.53 -5.46 -19.08
C GLN A 258 0.38 -6.58 -19.55
N ILE A 259 1.34 -6.96 -18.72
CA ILE A 259 2.07 -8.21 -18.86
C ILE A 259 1.70 -9.11 -17.68
N HIS A 260 1.23 -10.32 -18.00
CA HIS A 260 0.73 -11.25 -17.01
C HIS A 260 1.40 -12.62 -17.15
N LYS A 261 1.96 -13.11 -16.05
CA LYS A 261 2.50 -14.46 -15.88
C LYS A 261 3.56 -14.81 -16.92
N ASN A 262 4.50 -13.90 -17.15
CA ASN A 262 5.66 -14.13 -17.99
C ASN A 262 6.69 -15.00 -17.25
N ASN A 263 7.36 -15.94 -17.93
CA ASN A 263 8.37 -16.81 -17.29
C ASN A 263 9.73 -16.13 -17.08
N ASP A 264 9.97 -15.05 -17.82
CA ASP A 264 11.14 -14.18 -17.70
C ASP A 264 10.61 -12.79 -17.31
N ASP A 265 11.29 -11.73 -17.74
CA ASP A 265 10.87 -10.38 -17.39
C ASP A 265 9.51 -9.98 -17.96
N GLY A 266 8.79 -9.15 -17.19
CA GLY A 266 7.55 -8.54 -17.68
C GLY A 266 7.82 -7.61 -18.87
N VAL A 267 8.56 -6.54 -18.60
CA VAL A 267 9.05 -5.60 -19.61
C VAL A 267 10.56 -5.42 -19.41
N GLU A 268 11.32 -5.47 -20.50
CA GLU A 268 12.76 -5.18 -20.46
C GLU A 268 13.15 -4.10 -21.49
N PHE A 269 13.91 -3.11 -21.03
CA PHE A 269 14.50 -2.08 -21.89
C PHE A 269 15.97 -2.38 -22.22
N TRP A 270 16.29 -2.36 -23.52
CA TRP A 270 17.65 -2.43 -24.02
C TRP A 270 18.02 -1.06 -24.63
N GLY A 271 18.28 -0.09 -23.75
CA GLY A 271 18.51 1.31 -24.11
C GLY A 271 17.29 2.03 -24.71
N GLY A 272 17.52 3.16 -25.39
CA GLY A 272 16.47 3.97 -26.02
C GLY A 272 15.82 5.02 -25.12
N ASN A 273 14.72 5.59 -25.60
CA ASN A 273 14.07 6.80 -25.04
C ASN A 273 12.54 6.67 -24.89
N VAL A 274 11.96 5.51 -25.22
CA VAL A 274 10.51 5.28 -25.12
C VAL A 274 10.02 5.48 -23.69
N SER A 275 8.83 6.08 -23.55
CA SER A 275 8.17 6.30 -22.27
C SER A 275 6.85 5.55 -22.18
N LEU A 276 6.49 5.09 -20.98
CA LEU A 276 5.32 4.27 -20.70
C LEU A 276 4.40 4.98 -19.70
N SER A 277 3.09 4.80 -19.86
CA SER A 277 2.10 5.16 -18.85
C SER A 277 1.06 4.06 -18.63
N HIS A 278 0.52 3.94 -17.42
CA HIS A 278 -0.51 2.94 -17.07
C HIS A 278 -0.06 1.50 -17.38
N VAL A 279 0.90 1.01 -16.61
CA VAL A 279 1.53 -0.30 -16.82
C VAL A 279 1.14 -1.25 -15.69
N VAL A 280 0.66 -2.45 -16.04
CA VAL A 280 0.32 -3.50 -15.06
C VAL A 280 1.21 -4.72 -15.29
N LEU A 281 1.99 -5.08 -14.27
CA LEU A 281 2.93 -6.20 -14.31
C LEU A 281 2.55 -7.19 -13.21
N THR A 282 2.10 -8.38 -13.58
CA THR A 282 1.48 -9.30 -12.63
C THR A 282 2.05 -10.70 -12.81
N GLU A 283 2.53 -11.28 -11.71
CA GLU A 283 2.98 -12.69 -11.63
C GLU A 283 4.11 -13.03 -12.59
N ASN A 284 4.93 -12.06 -12.99
CA ASN A 284 6.14 -12.33 -13.77
C ASN A 284 7.16 -13.04 -12.88
N PHE A 285 7.82 -14.05 -13.44
CA PHE A 285 8.65 -14.96 -12.68
C PHE A 285 10.07 -14.44 -12.45
N ASP A 286 10.70 -13.76 -13.40
CA ASP A 286 11.98 -13.08 -13.13
C ASP A 286 11.71 -11.64 -12.64
N ASP A 287 12.14 -10.62 -13.38
CA ASP A 287 11.95 -9.24 -12.96
C ASP A 287 10.70 -8.62 -13.62
N SER A 288 9.91 -7.87 -12.87
CA SER A 288 8.68 -7.30 -13.46
C SER A 288 9.01 -6.20 -14.47
N LEU A 289 9.90 -5.28 -14.10
CA LEU A 289 10.43 -4.22 -14.94
C LEU A 289 11.96 -4.23 -14.87
N ASP A 290 12.61 -4.53 -15.99
CA ASP A 290 14.08 -4.51 -16.10
C ASP A 290 14.53 -3.46 -17.14
N TRP A 291 15.68 -2.84 -16.90
CA TRP A 291 16.38 -2.08 -17.92
C TRP A 291 17.89 -2.21 -17.85
N THR A 292 18.48 -2.12 -19.04
CA THR A 292 19.92 -2.04 -19.25
C THR A 292 20.25 -1.13 -20.45
N ASN A 293 21.53 -1.06 -20.77
CA ASN A 293 22.07 -0.46 -22.00
C ASN A 293 21.73 1.02 -22.24
N GLY A 294 21.44 1.78 -21.19
CA GLY A 294 21.38 3.24 -21.26
C GLY A 294 19.98 3.81 -21.48
N TRP A 295 18.92 3.16 -20.99
CA TRP A 295 17.55 3.64 -21.17
C TRP A 295 17.36 5.04 -20.54
N GLN A 296 16.79 5.97 -21.31
CA GLN A 296 16.57 7.38 -20.96
C GLN A 296 15.08 7.74 -20.88
N GLY A 297 14.19 6.75 -20.94
CA GLY A 297 12.75 6.97 -21.00
C GLY A 297 12.13 7.41 -19.68
N SER A 298 10.83 7.24 -19.59
CA SER A 298 10.08 7.42 -18.34
C SER A 298 8.99 6.38 -18.19
N ALA A 299 8.55 6.12 -16.97
CA ALA A 299 7.39 5.28 -16.69
C ALA A 299 6.54 5.91 -15.60
N GLN A 300 5.22 5.98 -15.80
CA GLN A 300 4.29 6.53 -14.82
C GLN A 300 3.01 5.71 -14.65
N HIS A 301 2.46 5.67 -13.43
CA HIS A 301 1.27 4.89 -13.07
C HIS A 301 1.50 3.40 -13.34
N VAL A 302 2.40 2.82 -12.54
CA VAL A 302 2.84 1.44 -12.72
C VAL A 302 2.44 0.61 -11.51
N TYR A 303 1.65 -0.44 -11.74
CA TYR A 303 1.29 -1.41 -10.71
C TYR A 303 2.01 -2.74 -10.95
N ILE A 304 2.76 -3.18 -9.95
CA ILE A 304 3.48 -4.44 -9.94
C ILE A 304 2.94 -5.32 -8.81
N ARG A 305 2.57 -6.57 -9.14
CA ARG A 305 2.19 -7.60 -8.17
C ARG A 305 2.93 -8.89 -8.49
N GLN A 306 3.88 -9.27 -7.65
CA GLN A 306 4.60 -10.53 -7.79
C GLN A 306 3.78 -11.72 -7.28
N GLU A 307 4.13 -12.94 -7.69
CA GLU A 307 3.54 -14.20 -7.23
C GLU A 307 4.52 -14.91 -6.28
N ASP A 308 4.02 -15.58 -5.23
CA ASP A 308 4.83 -16.48 -4.37
C ASP A 308 5.13 -17.78 -5.12
N ASN A 309 5.95 -17.66 -6.16
CA ASN A 309 6.40 -18.75 -7.01
C ASN A 309 7.94 -18.82 -7.11
N GLY A 310 8.64 -18.02 -6.29
CA GLY A 310 10.08 -17.78 -6.41
C GLY A 310 10.42 -16.66 -7.38
N SER A 311 9.53 -15.65 -7.49
CA SER A 311 9.76 -14.45 -8.29
C SER A 311 11.02 -13.71 -7.86
N ASN A 312 11.66 -12.98 -8.77
CA ASN A 312 12.88 -12.23 -8.48
C ASN A 312 12.55 -10.79 -8.02
N ARG A 313 12.66 -9.77 -8.87
CA ARG A 313 12.48 -8.36 -8.46
C ARG A 313 11.24 -7.70 -9.03
N GLY A 314 10.69 -6.73 -8.30
CA GLY A 314 9.75 -5.77 -8.88
C GLY A 314 10.43 -4.91 -9.94
N ILE A 315 11.61 -4.39 -9.61
CA ILE A 315 12.47 -3.63 -10.51
C ILE A 315 13.91 -4.15 -10.42
N GLU A 316 14.51 -4.48 -11.56
CA GLU A 316 15.95 -4.62 -11.73
C GLU A 316 16.47 -3.48 -12.62
N ALA A 317 17.57 -2.85 -12.21
CA ALA A 317 18.00 -1.60 -12.82
C ALA A 317 19.50 -1.54 -13.09
N ASP A 318 19.86 -1.60 -14.37
CA ASP A 318 21.23 -1.56 -14.88
C ASP A 318 21.51 -0.39 -15.82
N SER A 319 22.80 -0.03 -15.94
CA SER A 319 23.29 0.81 -17.04
C SER A 319 24.16 0.03 -18.01
N ASN A 320 25.34 -0.40 -17.56
CA ASN A 320 26.26 -1.25 -18.29
C ASN A 320 27.30 -1.77 -17.29
N SER A 321 27.91 -2.92 -17.57
CA SER A 321 29.09 -3.38 -16.82
C SER A 321 30.28 -2.38 -16.84
N SER A 322 30.35 -1.47 -17.81
CA SER A 322 31.31 -0.36 -17.85
C SER A 322 30.72 0.91 -17.26
N ALA A 323 31.29 1.40 -16.16
CA ALA A 323 30.82 2.57 -15.42
C ALA A 323 30.86 3.91 -16.22
N ASP A 324 31.58 3.94 -17.33
CA ASP A 324 31.74 5.09 -18.23
C ASP A 324 31.01 4.94 -19.57
N ALA A 325 30.13 3.93 -19.68
CA ALA A 325 29.31 3.73 -20.87
C ALA A 325 28.25 4.85 -20.96
N GLU A 326 28.16 5.47 -22.14
CA GLU A 326 27.21 6.56 -22.41
C GLU A 326 26.25 6.17 -23.56
N PRO A 327 24.95 6.49 -23.45
CA PRO A 327 24.32 7.15 -22.30
C PRO A 327 24.24 6.23 -21.06
N GLN A 328 24.52 6.76 -19.87
CA GLN A 328 24.22 6.08 -18.60
C GLN A 328 22.71 5.93 -18.46
N SER A 329 22.17 4.74 -18.13
CA SER A 329 20.73 4.58 -17.86
C SER A 329 20.30 5.60 -16.81
N ARG A 330 19.29 6.41 -17.15
CA ARG A 330 18.74 7.45 -16.27
C ARG A 330 17.26 7.70 -16.59
N PRO A 331 16.38 6.70 -16.38
CA PRO A 331 14.97 6.91 -16.58
C PRO A 331 14.37 7.80 -15.48
N THR A 332 13.22 8.38 -15.80
CA THR A 332 12.37 9.09 -14.83
C THR A 332 11.18 8.21 -14.46
N LEU A 333 11.01 7.88 -13.18
CA LEU A 333 9.93 7.01 -12.69
C LEU A 333 8.97 7.79 -11.80
N ALA A 334 7.66 7.58 -11.95
CA ALA A 334 6.67 8.20 -11.08
C ALA A 334 5.46 7.31 -10.79
N ASN A 335 4.89 7.40 -9.58
CA ASN A 335 3.62 6.76 -9.23
C ASN A 335 3.63 5.23 -9.43
N PHE A 336 4.52 4.55 -8.71
CA PHE A 336 4.64 3.09 -8.71
C PHE A 336 4.03 2.48 -7.46
N THR A 337 3.23 1.43 -7.58
CA THR A 337 2.86 0.56 -6.47
C THR A 337 3.42 -0.83 -6.74
N ILE A 338 4.34 -1.30 -5.89
CA ILE A 338 4.96 -2.62 -5.98
C ILE A 338 4.53 -3.45 -4.77
N GLN A 339 3.85 -4.57 -5.02
CA GLN A 339 3.55 -5.59 -4.01
C GLN A 339 4.55 -6.74 -4.16
N VAL A 340 5.49 -6.79 -3.22
CA VAL A 340 6.57 -7.78 -3.19
C VAL A 340 5.99 -9.11 -2.72
N ALA A 341 6.29 -10.18 -3.46
CA ALA A 341 5.82 -11.50 -3.10
C ALA A 341 6.49 -12.01 -1.82
N ASN A 342 5.93 -13.05 -1.24
CA ASN A 342 6.66 -13.90 -0.30
C ASN A 342 7.41 -14.97 -1.10
N GLY A 343 8.40 -15.60 -0.46
CA GLY A 343 9.00 -16.84 -0.96
C GLY A 343 10.42 -16.68 -1.49
N THR A 344 11.08 -17.84 -1.63
CA THR A 344 12.48 -17.97 -2.00
C THR A 344 12.61 -18.70 -3.34
N ASN A 345 13.36 -18.15 -4.27
CA ASN A 345 13.66 -18.79 -5.55
C ASN A 345 14.59 -20.01 -5.37
N SER A 346 14.82 -20.75 -6.45
CA SER A 346 15.65 -21.97 -6.41
C SER A 346 17.14 -21.72 -6.11
N GLY A 347 17.60 -20.48 -6.25
CA GLY A 347 18.93 -19.99 -5.89
C GLY A 347 19.10 -19.71 -4.39
N GLY A 348 17.99 -19.55 -3.67
CA GLY A 348 17.98 -19.20 -2.25
C GLY A 348 17.76 -17.71 -1.98
N ASP A 349 17.40 -16.92 -3.00
CA ASP A 349 17.11 -15.50 -2.87
C ASP A 349 15.60 -15.30 -2.72
N ASP A 350 15.18 -14.42 -1.81
CA ASP A 350 13.78 -14.08 -1.60
C ASP A 350 13.31 -13.08 -2.67
N ALA A 351 11.99 -12.95 -2.87
CA ALA A 351 11.46 -11.92 -3.78
C ALA A 351 11.78 -10.51 -3.26
N GLU A 352 12.28 -9.64 -4.15
CA GLU A 352 12.78 -8.30 -3.83
C GLU A 352 11.92 -7.19 -4.48
N GLY A 353 11.88 -6.02 -3.85
CA GLY A 353 11.18 -4.85 -4.39
C GLY A 353 11.92 -4.18 -5.54
N ILE A 354 12.96 -3.41 -5.21
CA ILE A 354 13.77 -2.63 -6.17
C ILE A 354 15.24 -2.92 -5.95
N LEU A 355 15.96 -3.29 -7.02
CA LEU A 355 17.42 -3.41 -7.03
C LEU A 355 18.05 -2.40 -7.99
N PHE A 356 18.74 -1.40 -7.45
CA PHE A 356 19.62 -0.53 -8.23
C PHE A 356 21.03 -1.09 -8.29
N ARG A 357 21.53 -1.38 -9.49
CA ARG A 357 22.88 -1.96 -9.66
C ARG A 357 23.56 -1.46 -10.95
N LYS A 358 24.79 -1.93 -11.18
CA LYS A 358 25.65 -1.65 -12.36
C LYS A 358 25.68 -0.20 -12.82
N GLY A 359 25.81 0.74 -11.88
CA GLY A 359 25.99 2.16 -12.19
C GLY A 359 24.77 2.81 -12.83
N THR A 360 23.57 2.28 -12.62
CA THR A 360 22.32 2.93 -13.04
C THR A 360 22.12 4.24 -12.29
N ALA A 361 21.66 5.27 -13.01
CA ALA A 361 21.12 6.51 -12.47
C ALA A 361 19.59 6.45 -12.59
N VAL A 362 18.84 7.17 -11.75
CA VAL A 362 17.37 7.23 -11.79
C VAL A 362 16.92 8.52 -11.15
N ASP A 363 15.86 9.13 -11.67
CA ASP A 363 15.09 10.15 -10.97
C ASP A 363 13.67 9.59 -10.70
N ALA A 364 13.42 9.12 -9.47
CA ALA A 364 12.18 8.44 -9.08
C ALA A 364 11.35 9.25 -8.07
N TYR A 365 10.03 9.26 -8.26
CA TYR A 365 9.06 10.00 -7.44
C TYR A 365 7.86 9.13 -7.10
N ASN A 366 7.24 9.33 -5.93
CA ASN A 366 5.95 8.74 -5.60
C ASN A 366 5.93 7.20 -5.69
N MET A 367 7.01 6.56 -5.22
CA MET A 367 7.14 5.11 -5.25
C MET A 367 6.59 4.52 -3.95
N LEU A 368 5.69 3.54 -4.04
CA LEU A 368 5.16 2.77 -2.92
C LEU A 368 5.60 1.32 -3.09
N VAL A 369 6.43 0.82 -2.18
CA VAL A 369 6.86 -0.59 -2.16
C VAL A 369 6.33 -1.22 -0.88
N LYS A 370 5.53 -2.28 -1.02
CA LYS A 370 4.94 -3.01 0.10
C LYS A 370 5.39 -4.47 0.06
N GLY A 371 5.94 -4.95 1.17
CA GLY A 371 6.32 -6.34 1.38
C GLY A 371 5.73 -6.86 2.69
N ASP A 372 5.45 -8.16 2.73
CA ASP A 372 4.99 -8.84 3.93
C ASP A 372 6.18 -9.38 4.75
N VAL A 373 5.90 -10.16 5.79
CA VAL A 373 6.93 -10.71 6.70
C VAL A 373 7.89 -11.70 6.06
N ALA A 374 7.51 -12.29 4.93
CA ALA A 374 8.29 -13.31 4.23
C ALA A 374 8.74 -12.84 2.84
N SER A 375 8.55 -11.55 2.54
CA SER A 375 9.21 -10.88 1.43
C SER A 375 10.68 -10.65 1.76
N GLY A 376 11.52 -10.62 0.73
CA GLY A 376 12.87 -10.08 0.84
C GLY A 376 12.86 -8.55 0.99
N GLU A 377 14.00 -7.93 0.74
CA GLU A 377 14.15 -6.49 0.86
C GLU A 377 13.33 -5.70 -0.18
N CYS A 378 12.82 -4.54 0.24
CA CYS A 378 12.08 -3.66 -0.65
C CYS A 378 12.94 -2.70 -1.46
N LEU A 379 14.11 -2.33 -0.95
CA LEU A 379 15.05 -1.46 -1.64
C LEU A 379 16.50 -1.87 -1.38
N GLU A 380 17.19 -2.28 -2.45
CA GLU A 380 18.61 -2.58 -2.45
C GLU A 380 19.36 -1.62 -3.39
N VAL A 381 20.52 -1.15 -2.94
CA VAL A 381 21.55 -0.57 -3.80
C VAL A 381 22.77 -1.49 -3.77
N ASN A 382 23.26 -1.86 -4.94
CA ASN A 382 24.40 -2.76 -5.09
C ASN A 382 25.38 -2.25 -6.16
N ASP A 383 26.62 -2.75 -6.14
CA ASP A 383 27.75 -2.38 -7.00
C ASP A 383 28.38 -1.00 -6.68
N ASP A 384 29.71 -0.94 -6.68
CA ASP A 384 30.48 0.28 -6.37
C ASP A 384 30.12 1.45 -7.31
N ASN A 385 29.82 1.17 -8.58
CA ASN A 385 29.50 2.24 -9.54
C ASN A 385 28.13 2.86 -9.24
N THR A 386 27.19 2.07 -8.72
CA THR A 386 25.88 2.57 -8.30
C THR A 386 26.01 3.40 -7.04
N VAL A 387 26.85 2.99 -6.08
CA VAL A 387 27.17 3.81 -4.89
C VAL A 387 27.77 5.15 -5.31
N ILE A 388 28.72 5.16 -6.24
CA ILE A 388 29.30 6.40 -6.79
C ILE A 388 28.21 7.28 -7.44
N THR A 389 27.24 6.67 -8.12
CA THR A 389 26.13 7.37 -8.77
C THR A 389 25.19 8.00 -7.73
N ALA A 390 24.90 7.29 -6.64
CA ALA A 390 24.13 7.81 -5.50
C ALA A 390 24.85 8.97 -4.80
N GLU A 391 26.14 8.82 -4.47
CA GLU A 391 26.95 9.88 -3.85
C GLU A 391 27.10 11.13 -4.73
N ALA A 392 27.00 10.97 -6.05
CA ALA A 392 27.02 12.07 -7.00
C ALA A 392 25.65 12.79 -7.13
N GLY A 393 24.58 12.28 -6.51
CA GLY A 393 23.22 12.81 -6.62
C GLY A 393 22.53 12.50 -7.95
N ASN A 394 22.94 11.42 -8.62
CA ASN A 394 22.35 10.97 -9.88
C ASN A 394 21.43 9.74 -9.73
N LEU A 395 21.40 9.13 -8.54
CA LEU A 395 20.37 8.18 -8.14
C LEU A 395 19.51 8.89 -7.09
N ASN A 396 18.26 9.18 -7.44
CA ASN A 396 17.33 9.93 -6.62
C ASN A 396 16.00 9.18 -6.51
N MET A 397 15.44 9.16 -5.30
CA MET A 397 14.10 8.64 -5.00
C MET A 397 13.49 9.57 -3.97
N GLN A 398 12.35 10.20 -4.30
CA GLN A 398 11.73 11.24 -3.48
C GLN A 398 10.23 10.98 -3.31
N ASN A 399 9.65 11.54 -2.24
CA ASN A 399 8.22 11.42 -1.92
C ASN A 399 7.72 9.98 -1.99
N SER A 400 8.50 9.04 -1.47
CA SER A 400 8.28 7.61 -1.61
C SER A 400 8.05 6.93 -0.26
N LEU A 401 7.34 5.80 -0.27
CA LEU A 401 6.95 5.04 0.91
C LEU A 401 7.42 3.59 0.82
N ILE A 402 8.22 3.15 1.79
CA ILE A 402 8.63 1.76 1.95
C ILE A 402 7.87 1.15 3.13
N ASP A 403 6.99 0.19 2.85
CA ASP A 403 6.16 -0.53 3.82
C ASP A 403 6.53 -2.02 3.84
N CYS A 404 7.68 -2.33 4.46
CA CYS A 404 8.23 -3.67 4.45
C CYS A 404 8.91 -4.03 5.78
N VAL A 405 8.94 -5.32 6.09
CA VAL A 405 9.64 -5.83 7.29
C VAL A 405 11.15 -5.74 7.13
N GLU A 406 11.66 -6.04 5.93
CA GLU A 406 13.04 -5.76 5.53
C GLU A 406 13.03 -4.59 4.54
N PRO A 407 13.00 -3.34 5.01
CA PRO A 407 12.78 -2.20 4.12
C PRO A 407 14.00 -1.90 3.22
N PHE A 408 15.21 -2.13 3.72
CA PHE A 408 16.44 -1.71 3.04
C PHE A 408 17.56 -2.74 3.17
N LYS A 409 18.32 -2.92 2.09
CA LYS A 409 19.56 -3.70 2.07
C LYS A 409 20.73 -2.84 1.63
N ASN A 410 21.73 -2.75 2.51
CA ASN A 410 22.88 -1.87 2.35
C ASN A 410 23.89 -2.42 1.32
N ALA A 411 24.42 -1.52 0.49
CA ALA A 411 25.64 -1.81 -0.25
C ALA A 411 26.79 -2.01 0.75
N LYS A 412 27.55 -3.10 0.60
CA LYS A 412 28.65 -3.44 1.50
C LYS A 412 29.92 -3.84 0.74
N PRO A 413 31.11 -3.55 1.29
CA PRO A 413 32.36 -4.03 0.72
C PRO A 413 32.38 -5.56 0.70
N ASP A 414 32.71 -6.13 -0.45
CA ASP A 414 32.80 -7.55 -0.67
C ASP A 414 33.99 -7.86 -1.58
N ALA A 415 35.10 -8.26 -0.97
CA ALA A 415 36.34 -8.51 -1.67
C ALA A 415 36.25 -9.71 -2.63
N ASP A 416 35.33 -10.65 -2.40
CA ASP A 416 35.17 -11.82 -3.26
C ASP A 416 34.42 -11.44 -4.55
N GLU A 417 33.55 -10.44 -4.49
CA GLU A 417 32.85 -9.85 -5.65
C GLU A 417 33.51 -8.59 -6.22
N GLY A 418 34.61 -8.13 -5.61
CA GLY A 418 35.36 -6.96 -6.06
C GLY A 418 34.73 -5.61 -5.70
N ARG A 419 33.83 -5.57 -4.71
CA ARG A 419 33.21 -4.36 -4.16
C ARG A 419 34.04 -3.79 -3.02
N GLU A 420 34.31 -2.49 -3.03
CA GLU A 420 35.07 -1.78 -2.00
C GLU A 420 34.24 -0.72 -1.26
N LEU A 421 33.11 -0.29 -1.80
CA LEU A 421 32.29 0.79 -1.26
C LEU A 421 31.12 0.28 -0.41
N ALA A 422 30.60 1.16 0.43
CA ALA A 422 29.45 0.92 1.29
C ALA A 422 28.46 2.08 1.16
N LEU A 423 27.17 1.78 1.25
CA LEU A 423 26.11 2.78 1.32
C LEU A 423 25.07 2.30 2.34
N ASP A 424 24.76 3.17 3.30
CA ASP A 424 23.59 2.99 4.16
C ASP A 424 22.36 3.43 3.37
N VAL A 425 21.60 2.46 2.86
CA VAL A 425 20.49 2.68 1.93
C VAL A 425 19.29 3.29 2.67
N GLU A 426 19.05 2.89 3.92
CA GLU A 426 18.02 3.50 4.77
C GLU A 426 18.32 4.99 4.99
N GLN A 427 19.55 5.30 5.40
CA GLN A 427 19.95 6.69 5.62
C GLN A 427 19.86 7.50 4.31
N TRP A 428 20.41 6.99 3.21
CA TRP A 428 20.37 7.66 1.91
C TRP A 428 18.93 7.91 1.43
N PHE A 429 18.03 6.95 1.64
CA PHE A 429 16.62 7.09 1.28
C PHE A 429 15.92 8.12 2.17
N LEU A 430 16.01 8.00 3.50
CA LEU A 430 15.29 8.87 4.43
C LEU A 430 15.84 10.32 4.48
N GLU A 431 17.06 10.58 4.02
CA GLU A 431 17.61 11.93 3.88
C GLU A 431 17.06 12.70 2.66
N GLN A 432 16.41 12.00 1.71
CA GLN A 432 15.81 12.62 0.53
C GLN A 432 14.40 13.14 0.83
N GLU A 433 13.98 14.12 0.04
CA GLU A 433 12.73 14.85 0.26
C GLU A 433 11.51 13.93 0.26
N GLY A 434 10.65 14.06 1.28
CA GLY A 434 9.33 13.42 1.34
C GLY A 434 9.33 11.91 1.54
N ASN A 435 10.48 11.27 1.72
CA ASN A 435 10.57 9.82 1.88
C ASN A 435 10.14 9.34 3.27
N LEU A 436 9.45 8.20 3.29
CA LEU A 436 8.88 7.58 4.48
C LEU A 436 9.17 6.08 4.49
N ALA A 437 9.41 5.53 5.68
CA ALA A 437 9.37 4.10 5.93
C ALA A 437 8.30 3.83 7.00
N GLY A 438 7.25 3.09 6.64
CA GLY A 438 6.07 2.89 7.47
C GLY A 438 4.90 2.30 6.69
N ALA A 439 3.76 2.07 7.36
CA ALA A 439 2.60 1.46 6.71
C ALA A 439 2.09 2.28 5.54
N SER A 440 1.69 1.55 4.50
CA SER A 440 1.01 2.08 3.35
C SER A 440 -0.51 2.07 3.46
N ASP A 441 -1.08 1.32 4.42
CA ASP A 441 -2.53 1.24 4.68
C ASP A 441 -3.36 1.11 3.40
N LEU A 442 -3.26 -0.06 2.76
CA LEU A 442 -3.96 -0.37 1.52
C LEU A 442 -5.26 -1.15 1.77
N THR A 443 -6.28 -0.93 0.93
CA THR A 443 -7.39 -1.87 0.73
C THR A 443 -7.16 -2.57 -0.61
N GLY A 444 -6.74 -3.84 -0.57
CA GLY A 444 -6.19 -4.52 -1.74
C GLY A 444 -4.85 -3.90 -2.13
N TYR A 445 -4.79 -3.24 -3.29
CA TYR A 445 -3.60 -2.53 -3.79
C TYR A 445 -3.75 -1.01 -3.81
N MET A 446 -4.91 -0.47 -3.40
CA MET A 446 -5.16 0.97 -3.37
C MET A 446 -4.99 1.54 -1.95
N PRO A 447 -4.42 2.74 -1.79
CA PRO A 447 -4.41 3.46 -0.51
C PRO A 447 -5.83 3.65 0.03
N ASN A 448 -6.04 3.34 1.32
CA ASN A 448 -7.28 3.64 2.02
C ASN A 448 -7.23 5.04 2.66
N SER A 449 -8.33 5.49 3.27
CA SER A 449 -8.45 6.86 3.84
C SER A 449 -7.45 7.18 4.96
N SER A 450 -6.86 6.17 5.60
CA SER A 450 -5.83 6.35 6.64
C SER A 450 -4.42 6.42 6.06
N SER A 451 -4.24 6.12 4.78
CA SER A 451 -2.93 6.04 4.16
C SER A 451 -2.24 7.38 4.00
N VAL A 452 -1.00 7.47 4.47
CA VAL A 452 -0.09 8.61 4.22
C VAL A 452 0.24 8.78 2.74
N ALA A 453 0.05 7.73 1.93
CA ALA A 453 0.27 7.78 0.49
C ALA A 453 -0.66 8.79 -0.20
N LEU A 454 -1.85 9.05 0.35
CA LEU A 454 -2.82 10.00 -0.23
C LEU A 454 -2.38 11.46 -0.16
N THR A 455 -1.42 11.80 0.72
CA THR A 455 -0.99 13.18 0.95
C THR A 455 0.53 13.37 0.86
N GLY A 456 1.30 12.29 0.72
CA GLY A 456 2.76 12.31 0.74
C GLY A 456 3.43 12.52 -0.63
N GLY A 457 2.66 12.55 -1.72
CA GLY A 457 3.20 12.63 -3.07
C GLY A 457 3.86 13.97 -3.40
N ALA A 458 4.85 13.94 -4.28
CA ALA A 458 5.46 15.10 -4.90
C ALA A 458 4.41 15.87 -5.72
N ALA A 459 4.39 17.19 -5.55
CA ALA A 459 3.60 18.09 -6.37
C ALA A 459 4.34 18.46 -7.65
N ASP A 460 3.60 18.92 -8.66
CA ASP A 460 4.15 19.53 -9.89
C ASP A 460 5.15 18.61 -10.65
N LEU A 461 4.90 17.30 -10.71
CA LEU A 461 5.75 16.33 -11.44
C LEU A 461 6.01 16.75 -12.89
N ALA A 462 5.01 17.34 -13.56
CA ALA A 462 5.14 17.82 -14.94
C ALA A 462 6.16 18.97 -15.10
N ASN A 463 6.53 19.66 -14.01
CA ASN A 463 7.61 20.65 -13.99
C ASN A 463 8.99 20.02 -13.74
N MET A 464 9.03 18.84 -13.09
CA MET A 464 10.27 18.09 -12.87
C MET A 464 10.71 17.39 -14.16
N ASP A 465 9.76 16.78 -14.86
CA ASP A 465 9.94 16.19 -16.18
C ASP A 465 8.65 16.35 -16.99
N ASP A 466 8.76 16.88 -18.22
CA ASP A 466 7.60 17.24 -19.06
C ASP A 466 6.86 16.02 -19.63
N ARG A 467 7.40 14.82 -19.44
CA ARG A 467 6.78 13.54 -19.79
C ARG A 467 5.83 13.03 -18.72
N LEU A 468 5.91 13.57 -17.49
CA LEU A 468 5.06 13.16 -16.37
C LEU A 468 3.77 13.99 -16.28
N MET A 469 2.74 13.37 -15.73
CA MET A 469 1.49 13.99 -15.30
C MET A 469 1.53 14.30 -13.80
N ASP A 470 0.85 15.35 -13.35
CA ASP A 470 0.79 15.67 -11.93
C ASP A 470 -0.07 14.65 -11.17
N ALA A 471 0.46 14.12 -10.07
CA ALA A 471 -0.20 13.16 -9.20
C ALA A 471 0.31 13.35 -7.76
N GLU A 472 -0.41 14.11 -6.94
CA GLU A 472 -0.03 14.50 -5.57
C GLU A 472 -0.26 13.37 -4.53
N TYR A 473 0.02 12.13 -4.90
CA TYR A 473 -0.06 10.95 -4.05
C TYR A 473 1.10 9.99 -4.33
N ILE A 474 1.51 9.22 -3.33
CA ILE A 474 2.50 8.15 -3.44
C ILE A 474 1.81 6.90 -3.98
N GLY A 475 2.45 6.19 -4.89
CA GLY A 475 1.90 4.99 -5.49
C GLY A 475 1.18 5.23 -6.82
N ALA A 476 0.69 4.14 -7.42
CA ALA A 476 -0.01 4.15 -8.70
C ALA A 476 -1.48 4.60 -8.61
N PHE A 477 -2.04 4.70 -7.41
CA PHE A 477 -3.48 4.89 -7.17
C PHE A 477 -3.77 6.05 -6.21
N ASP A 478 -4.83 6.80 -6.49
CA ASP A 478 -5.29 7.96 -5.69
C ASP A 478 -6.25 7.57 -4.55
N GLY A 479 -6.46 6.27 -4.32
CA GLY A 479 -7.38 5.70 -3.34
C GLY A 479 -8.87 5.73 -3.72
N THR A 480 -9.24 6.28 -4.89
CA THR A 480 -10.64 6.42 -5.33
C THR A 480 -10.93 5.90 -6.73
N THR A 481 -9.96 5.96 -7.64
CA THR A 481 -10.08 5.58 -9.04
C THR A 481 -9.13 4.43 -9.34
N ASP A 482 -9.70 3.28 -9.70
CA ASP A 482 -8.94 2.17 -10.22
C ASP A 482 -8.93 2.18 -11.76
N TRP A 483 -7.85 2.72 -12.33
CA TRP A 483 -7.62 2.81 -13.78
C TRP A 483 -7.35 1.45 -14.45
N THR A 484 -7.19 0.39 -13.66
CA THR A 484 -6.92 -0.95 -14.18
C THR A 484 -8.21 -1.73 -14.49
N THR A 485 -9.38 -1.22 -14.09
CA THR A 485 -10.69 -1.84 -14.36
C THR A 485 -11.02 -1.87 -15.86
N GLY A 486 -11.71 -2.92 -16.31
CA GLY A 486 -12.27 -3.04 -17.67
C GLY A 486 -11.38 -3.75 -18.70
N TRP A 487 -10.07 -3.49 -18.68
CA TRP A 487 -9.17 -3.93 -19.75
C TRP A 487 -8.12 -4.97 -19.32
N THR A 488 -7.81 -5.05 -18.03
CA THR A 488 -6.84 -6.01 -17.46
C THR A 488 -7.48 -7.38 -17.18
N THR A 489 -6.64 -8.34 -16.78
CA THR A 489 -7.03 -9.67 -16.31
C THR A 489 -6.34 -10.02 -14.99
N ALA A 490 -6.94 -10.92 -14.20
CA ALA A 490 -6.32 -11.50 -12.98
C ALA A 490 -5.83 -10.48 -11.94
N ILE A 491 -6.53 -9.35 -11.76
CA ILE A 491 -6.23 -8.38 -10.69
C ILE A 491 -7.42 -8.06 -9.79
N HIS A 492 -8.64 -8.09 -10.33
CA HIS A 492 -9.87 -7.67 -9.63
C HIS A 492 -10.61 -8.82 -8.95
N GLU A 493 -10.43 -10.04 -9.44
CA GLU A 493 -11.05 -11.24 -8.85
C GLU A 493 -10.24 -11.76 -7.64
N ASP A 494 -9.04 -11.19 -7.43
CA ASP A 494 -8.08 -11.52 -6.37
C ASP A 494 -7.91 -10.35 -5.38
N ALA A 495 -8.98 -9.61 -5.06
CA ALA A 495 -8.97 -8.85 -3.81
C ALA A 495 -8.81 -9.89 -2.69
N ALA A 496 -7.57 -10.24 -2.38
CA ALA A 496 -7.24 -11.20 -1.35
C ALA A 496 -7.91 -10.62 -0.10
N PRO A 497 -8.96 -11.28 0.43
CA PRO A 497 -9.41 -10.89 1.74
C PRO A 497 -8.19 -11.00 2.63
N ALA A 498 -7.92 -9.97 3.43
CA ALA A 498 -6.96 -10.10 4.53
C ALA A 498 -7.21 -11.47 5.16
N PRO A 499 -6.18 -12.33 5.31
CA PRO A 499 -6.40 -13.73 5.63
C PRO A 499 -7.33 -13.83 6.82
N THR A 500 -8.54 -14.35 6.60
CA THR A 500 -9.59 -14.46 7.64
C THR A 500 -9.18 -15.38 8.78
N GLU A 501 -8.04 -16.05 8.67
CA GLU A 501 -7.46 -16.92 9.67
C GLU A 501 -5.97 -16.58 9.81
N LEU A 502 -5.56 -16.16 11.01
CA LEU A 502 -4.14 -15.93 11.34
C LEU A 502 -3.32 -17.23 11.18
N PRO A 503 -1.99 -17.18 10.97
CA PRO A 503 -1.18 -18.40 10.88
C PRO A 503 -1.03 -19.10 12.24
N VAL A 504 -0.62 -20.37 12.22
CA VAL A 504 -0.16 -21.08 13.44
C VAL A 504 1.36 -20.98 13.52
N LEU A 505 1.87 -20.33 14.57
CA LEU A 505 3.30 -20.15 14.80
C LEU A 505 3.92 -21.39 15.46
N THR A 506 5.08 -21.81 14.96
CA THR A 506 5.83 -22.96 15.49
C THR A 506 6.96 -22.59 16.44
N SER A 507 7.33 -21.31 16.49
CA SER A 507 8.40 -20.77 17.34
C SER A 507 8.20 -19.28 17.57
N CYS A 508 8.77 -18.77 18.65
CA CYS A 508 8.78 -17.35 18.95
C CYS A 508 9.67 -16.57 17.96
N PRO A 509 9.27 -15.34 17.57
CA PRO A 509 10.10 -14.50 16.71
C PRO A 509 11.39 -14.08 17.40
N VAL A 510 12.39 -13.70 16.59
CA VAL A 510 13.68 -13.18 17.06
C VAL A 510 13.45 -11.97 18.00
N GLY A 511 14.25 -11.87 19.04
CA GLY A 511 14.11 -10.83 20.08
C GLY A 511 13.15 -11.21 21.21
N THR A 512 12.43 -12.34 21.09
CA THR A 512 11.52 -12.84 22.15
C THR A 512 11.97 -14.22 22.65
N THR A 513 11.51 -14.61 23.85
CA THR A 513 11.89 -15.88 24.48
C THR A 513 10.68 -16.78 24.68
N ALA A 514 10.73 -18.02 24.18
CA ALA A 514 9.65 -18.98 24.37
C ALA A 514 9.52 -19.44 25.83
N GLU A 515 8.28 -19.49 26.33
CA GLU A 515 7.93 -20.06 27.64
C GLU A 515 7.19 -21.41 27.51
N ASP A 516 7.26 -22.22 28.58
CA ASP A 516 6.49 -23.46 28.68
C ASP A 516 4.99 -23.15 28.85
N VAL A 517 4.18 -23.55 27.88
CA VAL A 517 2.72 -23.38 27.94
C VAL A 517 2.08 -24.55 28.71
N VAL A 518 1.46 -24.23 29.85
CA VAL A 518 0.71 -25.20 30.65
C VAL A 518 -0.70 -25.37 30.07
N ALA A 519 -1.04 -26.60 29.69
CA ALA A 519 -2.36 -26.91 29.12
C ALA A 519 -3.52 -26.50 30.05
N GLY A 520 -4.46 -25.71 29.51
CA GLY A 520 -5.62 -25.20 30.23
C GLY A 520 -5.34 -24.00 31.15
N LEU A 521 -4.16 -23.38 31.05
CA LEU A 521 -3.82 -22.16 31.79
C LEU A 521 -4.52 -20.93 31.21
N TYR A 522 -4.60 -20.81 29.89
CA TYR A 522 -5.19 -19.65 29.21
C TYR A 522 -6.67 -19.89 28.89
N LYS A 523 -7.45 -18.80 28.85
CA LYS A 523 -8.88 -18.82 28.50
C LYS A 523 -9.09 -19.32 27.06
N ASP A 524 -8.19 -18.92 26.17
CA ASP A 524 -8.13 -19.40 24.80
C ASP A 524 -7.34 -20.72 24.75
N ASP A 525 -8.01 -21.79 24.32
CA ASP A 525 -7.45 -23.14 24.27
C ASP A 525 -6.60 -23.40 23.02
N SER A 526 -6.60 -22.48 22.05
CA SER A 526 -5.70 -22.49 20.90
C SER A 526 -4.26 -22.13 21.26
N VAL A 527 -4.04 -21.45 22.40
CA VAL A 527 -2.73 -20.94 22.80
C VAL A 527 -1.80 -22.11 23.13
N THR A 528 -0.82 -22.33 22.24
CA THR A 528 0.23 -23.34 22.41
C THR A 528 1.63 -22.74 22.45
N LEU A 529 1.76 -21.43 22.23
CA LEU A 529 3.03 -20.70 22.20
C LEU A 529 2.89 -19.41 23.01
N VAL A 530 3.83 -19.16 23.93
CA VAL A 530 3.94 -17.89 24.65
C VAL A 530 5.36 -17.36 24.50
N CYS A 531 5.47 -16.10 24.08
CA CYS A 531 6.74 -15.46 23.76
C CYS A 531 6.94 -14.23 24.65
N SER A 532 7.94 -14.28 25.53
CA SER A 532 8.21 -13.20 26.49
C SER A 532 9.07 -12.10 25.88
N ILE A 533 8.70 -10.86 26.20
CA ILE A 533 9.45 -9.63 25.97
C ILE A 533 9.80 -9.01 27.33
N GLU A 534 11.08 -8.76 27.55
CA GLU A 534 11.64 -8.32 28.83
C GLU A 534 12.81 -7.36 28.60
N GLY A 535 13.01 -6.41 29.52
CA GLY A 535 14.17 -5.52 29.52
C GLY A 535 14.23 -4.57 28.33
N ASN A 536 15.45 -4.24 27.87
CA ASN A 536 15.65 -3.28 26.80
C ASN A 536 15.67 -3.97 25.43
N ILE A 537 14.82 -3.51 24.52
CA ILE A 537 14.78 -3.89 23.10
C ILE A 537 15.61 -2.87 22.34
N THR A 538 16.89 -3.16 22.09
CA THR A 538 17.84 -2.25 21.42
C THR A 538 18.02 -2.54 19.92
N THR A 539 17.20 -3.42 19.36
CA THR A 539 17.18 -3.78 17.94
C THR A 539 15.74 -3.91 17.50
N ASN A 540 15.47 -3.60 16.22
CA ASN A 540 14.14 -3.77 15.65
C ASN A 540 13.60 -5.18 15.94
N THR A 541 12.38 -5.23 16.46
CA THR A 541 11.73 -6.46 16.92
C THR A 541 10.29 -6.45 16.44
N THR A 542 9.87 -7.55 15.80
CA THR A 542 8.51 -7.71 15.28
C THR A 542 7.79 -8.79 16.05
N LEU A 543 6.62 -8.44 16.60
CA LEU A 543 5.68 -9.38 17.20
C LEU A 543 4.72 -9.84 16.10
N LEU A 544 4.74 -11.14 15.81
CA LEU A 544 3.96 -11.76 14.76
C LEU A 544 2.58 -12.18 15.27
N ALA A 545 1.56 -12.00 14.45
CA ALA A 545 0.22 -12.46 14.78
C ALA A 545 0.05 -13.94 14.45
N GLY A 546 -0.71 -14.66 15.28
CA GLY A 546 -1.02 -16.06 15.03
C GLY A 546 -2.16 -16.57 15.90
N GLN A 547 -2.85 -17.61 15.42
CA GLN A 547 -3.99 -18.22 16.11
C GLN A 547 -3.63 -18.82 17.47
N ASN A 548 -2.37 -19.17 17.70
CA ASN A 548 -1.93 -19.99 18.83
C ASN A 548 -0.87 -19.30 19.72
N VAL A 549 -0.56 -18.03 19.46
CA VAL A 549 0.51 -17.28 20.15
C VAL A 549 -0.05 -16.18 21.04
N MET A 550 0.60 -15.96 22.18
CA MET A 550 0.48 -14.71 22.96
C MET A 550 1.85 -14.20 23.34
N TYR A 551 2.00 -12.88 23.45
CA TYR A 551 3.22 -12.24 23.93
C TYR A 551 3.08 -11.82 25.38
N LYS A 552 4.11 -12.10 26.18
CA LYS A 552 4.12 -11.80 27.60
C LYS A 552 5.09 -10.66 27.89
N VAL A 553 4.59 -9.54 28.40
CA VAL A 553 5.40 -8.43 28.92
C VAL A 553 5.75 -8.74 30.37
N ASP A 554 7.03 -8.98 30.66
CA ASP A 554 7.49 -9.38 31.99
C ASP A 554 8.73 -8.60 32.45
N GLY A 555 9.01 -8.63 33.75
CA GLY A 555 10.23 -8.08 34.34
C GLY A 555 10.20 -6.57 34.65
N GLY A 556 9.04 -5.93 34.60
CA GLY A 556 8.90 -4.48 34.81
C GLY A 556 8.84 -3.71 33.49
N ALA A 557 9.67 -2.66 33.37
CA ALA A 557 9.72 -1.85 32.15
C ALA A 557 10.35 -2.65 31.00
N VAL A 558 9.59 -2.85 29.92
CA VAL A 558 10.11 -3.23 28.60
C VAL A 558 10.37 -1.96 27.82
N VAL A 559 11.64 -1.60 27.66
CA VAL A 559 12.05 -0.32 27.08
C VAL A 559 12.50 -0.52 25.63
N VAL A 560 11.83 0.13 24.69
CA VAL A 560 12.20 0.11 23.26
C VAL A 560 13.20 1.23 23.01
N GLY A 561 14.36 0.81 22.52
CA GLY A 561 15.59 1.58 22.34
C GLY A 561 16.14 2.20 23.62
N GLY A 562 17.13 3.08 23.45
CA GLY A 562 17.59 3.99 24.50
C GLY A 562 17.27 5.44 24.15
N ASP A 563 17.31 6.32 25.15
CA ASP A 563 17.09 7.75 24.96
C ASP A 563 18.11 8.34 23.97
N LYS A 564 17.69 8.57 22.72
CA LYS A 564 18.53 9.10 21.62
C LYS A 564 19.78 8.28 21.33
N THR A 565 19.82 7.02 21.79
CA THR A 565 20.93 6.08 21.61
C THR A 565 20.36 4.70 21.41
N ASP A 566 20.92 3.89 20.50
CA ASP A 566 20.45 2.53 20.25
C ASP A 566 18.93 2.48 19.96
N SER A 567 18.44 3.44 19.16
CA SER A 567 17.04 3.52 18.72
C SER A 567 16.59 2.20 18.10
N ALA A 568 15.36 1.80 18.41
CA ALA A 568 14.77 0.59 17.88
C ALA A 568 13.30 0.81 17.51
N THR A 569 12.77 -0.09 16.68
CA THR A 569 11.35 -0.16 16.35
C THR A 569 10.75 -1.44 16.94
N LEU A 570 9.67 -1.30 17.69
CA LEU A 570 8.80 -2.41 18.08
C LEU A 570 7.62 -2.48 17.11
N ALA A 571 7.66 -3.40 16.15
CA ALA A 571 6.55 -3.65 15.24
C ALA A 571 5.61 -4.70 15.83
N ILE A 572 4.31 -4.49 15.73
CA ILE A 572 3.27 -5.37 16.25
C ILE A 572 2.22 -5.58 15.15
N GLN A 573 2.10 -6.82 14.68
CA GLN A 573 1.18 -7.15 13.59
C GLN A 573 -0.30 -7.13 14.03
N ALA A 574 -1.19 -6.89 13.07
CA ALA A 574 -2.63 -7.00 13.26
C ALA A 574 -3.04 -8.37 13.82
N GLY A 575 -3.84 -8.37 14.89
CA GLY A 575 -4.29 -9.58 15.59
C GLY A 575 -3.34 -10.09 16.67
N THR A 576 -2.23 -9.39 16.94
CA THR A 576 -1.31 -9.77 18.02
C THR A 576 -1.98 -9.61 19.39
N GLN A 577 -1.86 -10.64 20.23
CA GLN A 577 -2.35 -10.67 21.60
C GLN A 577 -1.18 -10.52 22.58
N LEU A 578 -1.17 -9.46 23.39
CA LEU A 578 -0.18 -9.19 24.44
C LEU A 578 -0.84 -9.24 25.81
N PHE A 579 -0.15 -9.82 26.79
CA PHE A 579 -0.51 -9.71 28.20
C PHE A 579 0.69 -9.36 29.07
N ALA A 580 0.48 -8.59 30.13
CA ALA A 580 1.55 -8.14 31.02
C ALA A 580 1.42 -8.72 32.43
N THR A 581 2.55 -9.02 33.05
CA THR A 581 2.61 -9.36 34.48
C THR A 581 2.44 -8.12 35.35
N ASP A 582 2.21 -8.36 36.65
CA ASP A 582 2.12 -7.30 37.65
C ASP A 582 3.36 -6.39 37.65
N ASN A 583 3.15 -5.07 37.70
CA ASN A 583 4.17 -4.01 37.59
C ASN A 583 4.92 -3.92 36.25
N SER A 584 4.52 -4.64 35.20
CA SER A 584 5.13 -4.56 33.87
C SER A 584 4.43 -3.55 32.96
N TYR A 585 5.18 -2.92 32.06
CA TYR A 585 4.69 -1.92 31.10
C TYR A 585 5.66 -1.78 29.92
N ILE A 586 5.21 -1.15 28.84
CA ILE A 586 6.04 -0.88 27.66
C ILE A 586 6.35 0.62 27.60
N ALA A 587 7.62 0.98 27.40
CA ALA A 587 8.07 2.36 27.23
C ALA A 587 8.85 2.50 25.92
N ILE A 588 8.44 3.43 25.05
CA ILE A 588 9.12 3.78 23.81
C ILE A 588 10.01 5.00 24.07
N SER A 589 11.33 4.81 24.05
CA SER A 589 12.29 5.90 24.32
C SER A 589 12.36 6.90 23.16
N ARG A 590 12.79 8.14 23.46
CA ARG A 590 13.00 9.17 22.41
C ARG A 590 13.91 8.66 21.29
N GLY A 591 13.47 8.90 20.06
CA GLY A 591 14.14 8.43 18.84
C GLY A 591 13.87 6.96 18.48
N SER A 592 13.10 6.24 19.29
CA SER A 592 12.61 4.88 18.99
C SER A 592 11.15 4.94 18.54
N LYS A 593 10.65 3.83 17.97
CA LYS A 593 9.29 3.77 17.41
C LYS A 593 8.50 2.57 17.88
N ILE A 594 7.18 2.73 17.93
CA ILE A 594 6.22 1.62 17.94
C ILE A 594 5.46 1.61 16.62
N MET A 595 5.30 0.46 15.99
CA MET A 595 4.49 0.28 14.78
C MET A 595 3.43 -0.78 15.08
N ALA A 596 2.38 -0.38 15.80
CA ALA A 596 1.27 -1.23 16.18
C ALA A 596 0.11 -1.01 15.19
N GLN A 597 -0.02 -1.92 14.23
CA GLN A 597 -0.95 -1.79 13.10
C GLN A 597 -1.99 -2.90 13.18
N GLY A 598 -3.02 -2.69 13.99
CA GLY A 598 -4.22 -3.52 14.00
C GLY A 598 -5.08 -3.30 12.77
N SER A 599 -6.18 -4.04 12.69
CA SER A 599 -7.28 -3.79 11.76
C SER A 599 -8.61 -3.95 12.47
N ALA A 600 -9.70 -3.54 11.81
CA ALA A 600 -11.06 -3.75 12.30
C ALA A 600 -11.31 -5.24 12.61
N GLU A 601 -10.86 -6.14 11.74
CA GLU A 601 -11.04 -7.59 11.86
C GLU A 601 -10.05 -8.26 12.81
N HIS A 602 -8.84 -7.70 12.92
CA HIS A 602 -7.75 -8.23 13.74
C HIS A 602 -7.13 -7.11 14.58
N PRO A 603 -7.82 -6.64 15.64
CA PRO A 603 -7.26 -5.65 16.55
C PRO A 603 -6.05 -6.22 17.29
N ILE A 604 -5.13 -5.33 17.67
CA ILE A 604 -4.10 -5.65 18.65
C ILE A 604 -4.71 -5.49 20.04
N VAL A 605 -4.56 -6.48 20.91
CA VAL A 605 -5.02 -6.36 22.30
C VAL A 605 -3.82 -6.44 23.24
N MET A 606 -3.72 -5.46 24.13
CA MET A 606 -2.77 -5.41 25.23
C MET A 606 -3.55 -5.45 26.55
N THR A 607 -3.30 -6.47 27.38
CA THR A 607 -4.11 -6.70 28.59
C THR A 607 -3.29 -7.18 29.78
N SER A 608 -3.94 -7.41 30.92
CA SER A 608 -3.31 -8.00 32.10
C SER A 608 -3.19 -9.53 32.01
N GLN A 609 -2.25 -10.11 32.75
CA GLN A 609 -2.11 -11.56 32.85
C GLN A 609 -3.40 -12.23 33.40
N GLN A 610 -4.09 -11.60 34.35
CA GLN A 610 -5.32 -12.16 34.92
C GLN A 610 -6.45 -12.21 33.90
N ASP A 611 -6.47 -11.31 32.93
CA ASP A 611 -7.49 -11.31 31.87
C ASP A 611 -7.37 -12.52 30.93
N VAL A 612 -6.15 -13.02 30.68
CA VAL A 612 -5.93 -14.17 29.78
C VAL A 612 -5.95 -15.52 30.50
N ILE A 613 -5.85 -15.56 31.83
CA ILE A 613 -5.81 -16.81 32.61
C ILE A 613 -7.21 -17.41 32.80
N ALA A 614 -7.33 -18.72 32.56
CA ALA A 614 -8.55 -19.49 32.77
C ALA A 614 -8.99 -19.45 34.24
N GLY A 615 -10.21 -18.96 34.49
CA GLY A 615 -10.79 -18.86 35.83
C GLY A 615 -10.36 -17.63 36.63
N ALA A 616 -9.59 -16.72 36.04
CA ALA A 616 -9.34 -15.37 36.54
C ALA A 616 -10.13 -14.33 35.73
N GLU A 617 -10.28 -13.13 36.30
CA GLU A 617 -10.90 -11.97 35.63
C GLU A 617 -9.90 -10.81 35.63
N GLY A 618 -9.89 -10.04 34.54
CA GLY A 618 -9.13 -8.81 34.47
C GLY A 618 -9.73 -7.75 35.40
N GLU A 619 -8.88 -6.99 36.08
CA GLU A 619 -9.25 -5.87 36.94
C GLU A 619 -8.30 -4.71 36.70
N ARG A 620 -8.77 -3.50 36.96
CA ARG A 620 -8.00 -2.24 36.85
C ARG A 620 -6.64 -2.33 37.54
N GLY A 621 -5.63 -1.69 36.96
CA GLY A 621 -4.33 -1.52 37.59
C GLY A 621 -3.51 -2.80 37.77
N GLN A 622 -3.73 -3.81 36.94
CA GLN A 622 -2.98 -5.07 37.00
C GLN A 622 -1.66 -5.04 36.21
N TRP A 623 -1.44 -4.01 35.39
CA TRP A 623 -0.20 -3.71 34.68
C TRP A 623 -0.14 -2.23 34.29
N GLY A 624 0.94 -1.73 33.69
CA GLY A 624 1.18 -0.29 33.57
C GLY A 624 0.86 0.35 32.22
N GLY A 625 0.36 -0.38 31.23
CA GLY A 625 0.00 0.22 29.95
C GLY A 625 1.21 0.58 29.07
N LEU A 626 1.02 1.60 28.23
CA LEU A 626 1.95 2.01 27.18
C LEU A 626 2.42 3.45 27.40
N VAL A 627 3.72 3.69 27.34
CA VAL A 627 4.34 5.03 27.48
C VAL A 627 5.13 5.36 26.23
N LEU A 628 4.86 6.51 25.61
CA LEU A 628 5.64 7.04 24.48
C LEU A 628 6.35 8.33 24.91
N LEU A 629 7.67 8.36 24.72
CA LEU A 629 8.53 9.47 25.10
C LEU A 629 9.07 10.11 23.83
N GLY A 630 8.58 11.30 23.48
CA GLY A 630 8.93 12.01 22.25
C GLY A 630 9.89 13.18 22.42
N ASN A 631 10.25 13.80 21.30
CA ASN A 631 11.13 14.98 21.22
C ASN A 631 10.38 16.31 21.09
N GLY A 632 9.06 16.30 21.27
CA GLY A 632 8.19 17.47 21.23
C GLY A 632 8.43 18.46 22.36
N GLU A 633 7.74 19.60 22.28
CA GLU A 633 7.85 20.63 23.29
C GLU A 633 7.10 20.26 24.57
N THR A 634 7.69 20.55 25.72
CA THR A 634 7.00 20.56 27.02
C THR A 634 7.36 21.84 27.75
N ASN A 635 6.40 22.37 28.51
CA ASN A 635 6.58 23.64 29.23
C ASN A 635 7.23 23.45 30.61
N THR A 636 7.61 22.23 30.96
CA THR A 636 8.41 21.91 32.16
C THR A 636 9.91 22.03 31.92
N CYS A 637 10.35 22.17 30.66
CA CYS A 637 11.74 22.31 30.26
C CYS A 637 12.17 23.78 30.09
N PRO A 638 13.14 24.27 30.89
CA PRO A 638 13.66 25.64 30.73
C PRO A 638 14.45 25.87 29.43
N ASP A 639 15.09 24.81 28.91
CA ASP A 639 15.85 24.82 27.66
C ASP A 639 15.34 23.68 26.76
N LYS A 640 14.65 24.03 25.67
CA LYS A 640 14.04 23.06 24.75
C LYS A 640 15.09 22.30 23.92
N ASP A 641 16.26 22.88 23.68
CA ASP A 641 17.33 22.24 22.90
C ASP A 641 18.08 21.17 23.73
N ALA A 642 17.95 21.22 25.05
CA ALA A 642 18.59 20.31 26.00
C ALA A 642 17.58 19.76 27.02
N CYS A 643 16.34 19.54 26.60
CA CYS A 643 15.26 19.09 27.46
C CYS A 643 15.45 17.63 27.92
N ASP A 644 15.31 17.42 29.23
CA ASP A 644 15.41 16.14 29.92
C ASP A 644 14.32 16.03 31.01
N ALA A 645 13.08 16.43 30.66
CA ALA A 645 11.94 16.27 31.56
C ALA A 645 11.80 14.79 31.96
N SER A 646 11.54 14.55 33.23
CA SER A 646 11.47 13.19 33.79
C SER A 646 10.02 12.72 33.80
N PHE A 647 9.73 11.63 33.10
CA PHE A 647 8.45 10.94 33.23
C PHE A 647 8.32 10.39 34.65
N GLU A 648 7.09 10.41 35.18
CA GLU A 648 6.88 10.19 36.61
C GLU A 648 7.24 8.78 37.07
N VAL A 649 7.10 7.76 36.21
CA VAL A 649 7.48 6.38 36.53
C VAL A 649 8.72 5.97 35.74
N GLY A 650 9.73 5.46 36.46
CA GLY A 650 10.98 4.98 35.86
C GLY A 650 12.02 6.07 35.57
N ASP A 651 11.70 7.34 35.82
CA ASP A 651 12.57 8.51 35.57
C ASP A 651 13.06 8.58 34.10
N PHE A 652 12.22 8.19 33.14
CA PHE A 652 12.58 8.22 31.73
C PHE A 652 12.58 9.64 31.18
N PRO A 653 13.62 10.06 30.43
CA PRO A 653 13.69 11.40 29.87
C PRO A 653 12.78 11.55 28.65
N TYR A 654 12.05 12.67 28.58
CA TYR A 654 11.23 13.07 27.43
C TYR A 654 11.42 14.57 27.10
N GLY A 655 10.86 14.99 25.97
CA GLY A 655 10.80 16.38 25.53
C GLY A 655 11.97 16.83 24.66
N GLY A 656 11.83 18.03 24.10
CA GLY A 656 12.73 18.63 23.13
C GLY A 656 12.12 19.90 22.53
N ASN A 657 12.48 20.16 21.27
CA ASN A 657 12.03 21.33 20.50
C ASN A 657 11.36 20.94 19.18
N ASP A 658 10.96 19.67 19.01
CA ASP A 658 10.49 19.13 17.74
C ASP A 658 9.05 18.58 17.85
N ASN A 659 8.07 19.46 17.70
CA ASN A 659 6.66 19.05 17.63
C ASN A 659 6.31 18.30 16.33
N ALA A 660 7.24 18.12 15.38
CA ALA A 660 7.08 17.25 14.22
C ALA A 660 7.68 15.84 14.44
N ASP A 661 8.24 15.57 15.62
CA ASP A 661 8.79 14.26 15.99
C ASP A 661 7.80 13.12 15.73
N ASN A 662 8.35 11.96 15.34
CA ASN A 662 7.59 10.77 14.96
C ASN A 662 8.04 9.56 15.79
N SER A 663 7.19 9.18 16.75
CA SER A 663 7.35 8.01 17.62
C SER A 663 6.67 6.75 17.08
N GLY A 664 6.19 6.77 15.84
CA GLY A 664 5.61 5.63 15.11
C GLY A 664 4.10 5.73 14.91
N GLN A 665 3.42 4.57 14.93
CA GLN A 665 2.00 4.41 14.63
C GLN A 665 1.31 3.48 15.63
N ILE A 666 0.09 3.84 16.03
CA ILE A 666 -0.82 3.03 16.84
C ILE A 666 -2.20 3.07 16.16
N SER A 667 -2.62 1.95 15.58
CA SER A 667 -3.90 1.81 14.88
C SER A 667 -4.63 0.53 15.32
N TYR A 668 -5.94 0.61 15.59
CA TYR A 668 -6.78 -0.52 16.03
C TYR A 668 -6.19 -1.30 17.22
N VAL A 669 -5.89 -0.57 18.30
CA VAL A 669 -5.27 -1.11 19.52
C VAL A 669 -6.21 -0.98 20.72
N VAL A 670 -6.41 -2.09 21.42
CA VAL A 670 -7.21 -2.16 22.65
C VAL A 670 -6.30 -2.41 23.85
N VAL A 671 -6.17 -1.43 24.73
CA VAL A 671 -5.47 -1.51 26.01
C VAL A 671 -6.50 -1.75 27.12
N LYS A 672 -6.36 -2.84 27.89
CA LYS A 672 -7.30 -3.19 28.97
C LYS A 672 -6.60 -3.35 30.30
N TYR A 673 -7.26 -2.96 31.38
CA TYR A 673 -6.88 -3.31 32.76
C TYR A 673 -5.48 -2.79 33.19
N ALA A 674 -5.02 -1.73 32.54
CA ALA A 674 -3.76 -1.07 32.82
C ALA A 674 -3.89 -0.10 34.01
N GLY A 675 -2.84 0.70 34.24
CA GLY A 675 -2.78 1.80 35.19
C GLY A 675 -2.60 1.42 36.66
N PHE A 676 -1.48 0.77 36.99
CA PHE A 676 -1.18 0.42 38.37
C PHE A 676 -0.60 1.60 39.17
N LYS A 677 -1.02 1.72 40.43
CA LYS A 677 -0.47 2.68 41.40
C LYS A 677 0.91 2.24 41.90
N VAL A 678 1.95 3.04 41.67
CA VAL A 678 3.30 2.77 42.17
C VAL A 678 3.41 3.16 43.65
N ASN A 679 2.90 4.34 44.02
CA ASN A 679 2.81 4.86 45.39
C ASN A 679 1.77 5.99 45.48
N ASP A 680 1.65 6.64 46.65
CA ASP A 680 0.66 7.69 46.91
C ASP A 680 0.80 8.96 46.02
N THR A 681 1.84 9.04 45.17
CA THR A 681 2.16 10.21 44.33
C THR A 681 2.58 9.88 42.90
N GLN A 682 2.63 8.61 42.51
CA GLN A 682 3.08 8.15 41.19
C GLN A 682 2.22 6.98 40.76
N GLU A 683 1.62 7.09 39.58
CA GLU A 683 0.67 6.15 39.00
C GLU A 683 1.03 5.92 37.52
N MET A 684 0.29 5.09 36.81
CA MET A 684 0.53 4.80 35.39
C MET A 684 -0.81 4.93 34.68
N ASN A 685 -0.80 5.31 33.41
CA ASN A 685 -2.03 5.46 32.61
C ASN A 685 -2.24 4.29 31.67
N GLY A 686 -3.36 4.28 30.96
CA GLY A 686 -3.56 3.32 29.87
C GLY A 686 -2.56 3.56 28.75
N ILE A 687 -2.54 4.80 28.24
CA ILE A 687 -1.55 5.27 27.27
C ILE A 687 -1.06 6.67 27.67
N SER A 688 0.24 6.83 27.88
CA SER A 688 0.86 8.13 28.18
C SER A 688 1.63 8.65 26.96
N PHE A 689 1.32 9.87 26.52
CA PHE A 689 2.05 10.57 25.46
C PHE A 689 2.88 11.71 26.07
N ALA A 690 4.16 11.47 26.31
CA ALA A 690 5.05 12.46 26.89
C ALA A 690 5.87 13.17 25.82
N ALA A 691 5.50 14.42 25.53
CA ALA A 691 6.06 15.24 24.47
C ALA A 691 6.14 14.55 23.10
N VAL A 692 5.12 13.77 22.75
CA VAL A 692 5.08 13.07 21.45
C VAL A 692 4.69 14.05 20.35
N GLY A 693 5.43 14.03 19.24
CA GLY A 693 5.23 14.96 18.12
C GLY A 693 4.09 14.57 17.18
N SER A 694 3.66 15.54 16.37
CA SER A 694 2.57 15.43 15.40
C SER A 694 2.86 14.52 14.21
N GLY A 695 4.12 14.09 14.01
CA GLY A 695 4.49 13.07 13.04
C GLY A 695 4.09 11.65 13.47
N THR A 696 3.73 11.47 14.74
CA THR A 696 3.23 10.19 15.28
C THR A 696 1.77 10.02 14.93
N GLN A 697 1.40 8.85 14.39
CA GLN A 697 0.05 8.54 13.95
C GLN A 697 -0.69 7.73 15.01
N VAL A 698 -1.86 8.18 15.43
CA VAL A 698 -2.68 7.48 16.42
C VAL A 698 -4.13 7.51 15.95
N ASP A 699 -4.68 6.34 15.65
CA ASP A 699 -6.08 6.17 15.29
C ASP A 699 -6.66 4.87 15.88
N HIS A 700 -7.99 4.80 16.03
CA HIS A 700 -8.70 3.61 16.53
C HIS A 700 -8.04 2.99 17.78
N ILE A 701 -7.96 3.78 18.84
CA ILE A 701 -7.45 3.30 20.13
C ILE A 701 -8.60 3.14 21.13
N GLN A 702 -8.55 2.06 21.91
CA GLN A 702 -9.41 1.90 23.06
C GLN A 702 -8.59 1.72 24.33
N VAL A 703 -8.97 2.43 25.38
CA VAL A 703 -8.52 2.16 26.75
C VAL A 703 -9.74 1.74 27.58
N HIS A 704 -9.67 0.54 28.16
CA HIS A 704 -10.75 -0.06 28.92
C HIS A 704 -10.33 -0.38 30.36
N ALA A 705 -11.14 0.04 31.32
CA ALA A 705 -10.95 -0.32 32.73
C ALA A 705 -9.53 -0.02 33.22
N ASN A 706 -9.01 1.17 32.90
CA ASN A 706 -7.74 1.63 33.44
C ASN A 706 -7.87 1.98 34.93
N GLY A 707 -6.81 1.75 35.70
CA GLY A 707 -6.76 2.05 37.15
C GLY A 707 -6.51 3.51 37.48
N ASP A 708 -6.11 4.29 36.48
CA ASP A 708 -5.86 5.73 36.52
C ASP A 708 -6.43 6.34 35.23
N ASP A 709 -5.75 7.33 34.63
CA ASP A 709 -6.21 7.96 33.41
C ASP A 709 -6.25 7.03 32.20
N GLY A 710 -7.26 7.21 31.35
CA GLY A 710 -7.34 6.46 30.09
C GLY A 710 -6.16 6.78 29.18
N VAL A 711 -6.09 8.05 28.78
CA VAL A 711 -5.01 8.62 27.98
C VAL A 711 -4.57 9.92 28.62
N GLU A 712 -3.26 10.11 28.83
CA GLU A 712 -2.71 11.35 29.38
C GLU A 712 -1.60 11.95 28.50
N PHE A 713 -1.64 13.27 28.32
CA PHE A 713 -0.64 14.03 27.59
C PHE A 713 0.27 14.85 28.50
N TRP A 714 1.58 14.69 28.33
CA TRP A 714 2.60 15.46 29.03
C TRP A 714 3.36 16.35 28.02
N GLY A 715 2.69 17.37 27.50
CA GLY A 715 3.22 18.20 26.40
C GLY A 715 3.13 17.55 25.02
N GLY A 716 3.86 18.09 24.04
CA GLY A 716 3.93 17.57 22.67
C GLY A 716 2.82 18.08 21.76
N ALA A 717 2.67 17.43 20.60
CA ALA A 717 1.72 17.82 19.55
C ALA A 717 1.10 16.61 18.83
N VAL A 718 1.15 15.41 19.43
CA VAL A 718 0.53 14.20 18.86
C VAL A 718 -0.96 14.42 18.57
N ASN A 719 -1.44 13.89 17.44
CA ASN A 719 -2.82 13.99 17.01
C ASN A 719 -3.50 12.63 17.03
N LEU A 720 -4.78 12.57 17.42
CA LEU A 720 -5.53 11.34 17.63
C LEU A 720 -6.87 11.33 16.89
N LYS A 721 -7.22 10.22 16.23
CA LYS A 721 -8.59 9.99 15.73
C LYS A 721 -9.21 8.73 16.32
N TYR A 722 -10.53 8.68 16.43
CA TYR A 722 -11.27 7.46 16.82
C TYR A 722 -10.79 6.89 18.17
N VAL A 723 -11.00 7.68 19.22
CA VAL A 723 -10.54 7.38 20.59
C VAL A 723 -11.72 6.90 21.42
N TYR A 724 -11.67 5.67 21.92
CA TYR A 724 -12.72 5.09 22.76
C TYR A 724 -12.23 4.82 24.18
N LEU A 725 -12.75 5.54 25.18
CA LEU A 725 -12.30 5.43 26.56
C LEU A 725 -13.47 4.92 27.40
N THR A 726 -13.29 3.73 27.98
CA THR A 726 -14.38 2.97 28.57
C THR A 726 -14.06 2.60 30.00
N ASP A 727 -14.94 3.00 30.89
CA ASP A 727 -14.87 2.69 32.30
C ASP A 727 -13.48 3.00 32.83
N ASN A 728 -12.87 4.17 32.63
CA ASN A 728 -11.60 4.50 33.32
C ASN A 728 -11.89 4.96 34.75
N PHE A 729 -10.94 4.73 35.67
CA PHE A 729 -11.17 4.98 37.09
C PHE A 729 -11.00 6.45 37.45
N ASP A 730 -9.90 7.05 36.98
CA ASP A 730 -9.68 8.49 37.09
C ASP A 730 -10.18 9.19 35.82
N ASP A 731 -9.39 10.07 35.22
CA ASP A 731 -9.85 10.89 34.10
C ASP A 731 -9.72 10.14 32.77
N SER A 732 -10.71 10.25 31.90
CA SER A 732 -10.66 9.45 30.67
C SER A 732 -9.62 10.00 29.70
N LEU A 733 -9.64 11.31 29.45
CA LEU A 733 -8.63 12.03 28.67
C LEU A 733 -8.08 13.18 29.52
N ASP A 734 -6.81 13.10 29.92
CA ASP A 734 -6.12 14.15 30.68
C ASP A 734 -5.04 14.81 29.81
N TRP A 735 -4.90 16.12 29.90
CA TRP A 735 -3.70 16.79 29.40
C TRP A 735 -3.10 17.79 30.37
N THR A 736 -1.77 17.84 30.35
CA THR A 736 -0.97 18.82 31.06
C THR A 736 0.26 19.23 30.26
N ASN A 737 1.10 20.06 30.89
CA ASN A 737 2.46 20.39 30.45
C ASN A 737 2.63 20.89 29.01
N GLY A 738 1.60 21.53 28.45
CA GLY A 738 1.71 22.26 27.20
C GLY A 738 1.31 21.48 25.95
N TRP A 739 0.46 20.46 26.04
CA TRP A 739 0.02 19.71 24.85
C TRP A 739 -0.66 20.63 23.82
N GLN A 740 -0.19 20.57 22.57
CA GLN A 740 -0.64 21.38 21.43
C GLN A 740 -1.35 20.57 20.35
N GLY A 741 -1.63 19.28 20.62
CA GLY A 741 -2.13 18.35 19.62
C GLY A 741 -3.61 18.53 19.28
N LYS A 742 -4.12 17.59 18.49
CA LYS A 742 -5.50 17.59 18.02
C LYS A 742 -6.16 16.25 18.28
N ALA A 743 -7.47 16.24 18.46
CA ALA A 743 -8.24 15.00 18.52
C ALA A 743 -9.59 15.10 17.79
N GLN A 744 -10.00 14.03 17.11
CA GLN A 744 -11.33 13.92 16.51
C GLN A 744 -11.98 12.55 16.78
N TYR A 745 -13.30 12.53 16.98
CA TYR A 745 -14.07 11.31 17.28
C TYR A 745 -13.65 10.67 18.59
N VAL A 746 -13.89 11.38 19.70
CA VAL A 746 -13.60 10.90 21.05
C VAL A 746 -14.89 10.46 21.71
N TYR A 747 -15.00 9.19 22.07
CA TYR A 747 -16.16 8.65 22.78
C TYR A 747 -15.75 8.14 24.16
N ILE A 748 -16.44 8.61 25.19
CA ILE A 748 -16.16 8.29 26.59
C ILE A 748 -17.43 7.72 27.24
N THR A 749 -17.29 6.56 27.88
CA THR A 749 -18.33 5.99 28.74
C THR A 749 -17.76 5.65 30.11
N HIS A 750 -18.46 6.02 31.16
CA HIS A 750 -18.04 5.74 32.53
C HIS A 750 -18.84 4.62 33.19
N GLU A 751 -18.19 3.95 34.14
CA GLU A 751 -18.82 3.04 35.10
C GLU A 751 -19.38 3.82 36.30
N ASP A 752 -20.60 3.49 36.71
CA ASP A 752 -21.28 4.15 37.82
C ASP A 752 -20.55 3.92 39.15
N GLY A 753 -20.13 5.01 39.80
CA GLY A 753 -19.47 5.00 41.12
C GLY A 753 -18.02 4.53 41.13
N GLN A 754 -17.37 4.47 39.96
CA GLN A 754 -15.94 4.18 39.83
C GLN A 754 -15.15 5.25 39.07
N ALA A 755 -15.79 6.04 38.21
CA ALA A 755 -15.12 7.05 37.39
C ALA A 755 -14.91 8.40 38.09
N ASN A 756 -14.00 9.22 37.54
CA ASN A 756 -13.86 10.66 37.80
C ASN A 756 -14.40 11.47 36.59
N ARG A 757 -13.55 12.19 35.83
CA ARG A 757 -14.01 13.06 34.73
C ARG A 757 -13.87 12.40 33.36
N GLY A 758 -14.67 12.90 32.42
CA GLY A 758 -14.46 12.65 31.01
C GLY A 758 -13.14 13.29 30.57
N PHE A 759 -13.03 14.61 30.71
CA PHE A 759 -11.78 15.35 30.48
C PHE A 759 -11.30 16.05 31.75
N GLU A 760 -9.98 16.01 31.97
CA GLU A 760 -9.24 16.96 32.81
C GLU A 760 -8.23 17.72 31.95
N GLY A 761 -8.29 19.06 32.02
CA GLY A 761 -7.44 19.92 31.22
C GLY A 761 -6.65 20.91 32.04
N ASP A 762 -5.33 20.76 32.05
CA ASP A 762 -4.38 21.60 32.76
C ASP A 762 -3.28 22.14 31.83
N SER A 763 -2.58 23.16 32.31
CA SER A 763 -1.21 23.50 31.90
C SER A 763 -0.28 23.36 33.11
N HIS A 764 1.03 23.55 32.92
CA HIS A 764 1.94 23.55 34.07
C HIS A 764 1.63 24.72 35.01
N LYS A 765 1.84 24.50 36.33
CA LYS A 765 1.43 25.44 37.39
C LYS A 765 2.29 26.71 37.48
N GLY A 766 3.37 26.85 36.70
CA GLY A 766 4.17 28.06 36.68
C GLY A 766 3.53 29.16 35.81
N THR A 767 3.79 30.41 36.18
CA THR A 767 3.03 31.57 35.71
C THR A 767 3.37 32.04 34.29
N ASP A 768 4.47 31.55 33.70
CA ASP A 768 4.99 32.00 32.41
C ASP A 768 5.51 30.82 31.56
N ASP A 769 5.09 29.60 31.89
CA ASP A 769 5.58 28.39 31.23
C ASP A 769 4.97 28.30 29.82
N THR A 770 5.83 28.00 28.84
CA THR A 770 5.43 27.93 27.42
C THR A 770 5.95 26.66 26.75
N PRO A 771 5.16 26.02 25.89
CA PRO A 771 3.80 26.43 25.47
C PRO A 771 2.74 26.19 26.56
N VAL A 772 1.71 27.03 26.61
CA VAL A 772 0.51 26.76 27.43
C VAL A 772 -0.28 25.66 26.73
N SER A 773 -0.83 24.69 27.45
CA SER A 773 -1.67 23.64 26.84
C SER A 773 -2.78 24.27 26.01
N ASN A 774 -2.89 23.90 24.74
CA ASN A 774 -3.84 24.49 23.80
C ASN A 774 -4.26 23.50 22.70
N PRO A 775 -4.88 22.36 23.06
CA PRO A 775 -5.31 21.39 22.07
C PRO A 775 -6.51 21.88 21.27
N THR A 776 -6.67 21.34 20.06
CA THR A 776 -7.90 21.50 19.26
C THR A 776 -8.62 20.15 19.13
N ILE A 777 -9.82 20.06 19.71
CA ILE A 777 -10.57 18.80 19.80
C ILE A 777 -11.94 18.96 19.15
N SER A 778 -12.37 17.99 18.34
CA SER A 778 -13.69 18.00 17.69
C SER A 778 -14.42 16.66 17.79
N ASN A 779 -15.74 16.69 17.74
CA ASN A 779 -16.60 15.50 17.64
C ASN A 779 -16.42 14.58 18.85
N VAL A 780 -16.89 15.04 20.01
CA VAL A 780 -16.69 14.36 21.30
C VAL A 780 -18.03 13.96 21.88
N THR A 781 -18.15 12.76 22.42
CA THR A 781 -19.33 12.33 23.20
C THR A 781 -18.89 11.77 24.54
N ILE A 782 -19.40 12.36 25.63
CA ILE A 782 -19.10 11.94 27.01
C ILE A 782 -20.40 11.50 27.69
N LEU A 783 -20.41 10.27 28.18
CA LEU A 783 -21.47 9.71 29.01
C LEU A 783 -20.95 9.48 30.44
N PRO A 784 -21.02 10.51 31.31
CA PRO A 784 -20.45 10.42 32.65
C PRO A 784 -21.23 9.44 33.55
N GLY A 785 -20.54 8.91 34.55
CA GLY A 785 -21.09 7.99 35.54
C GLY A 785 -21.99 8.71 36.54
N THR A 786 -22.60 7.97 37.46
CA THR A 786 -23.38 8.57 38.56
C THR A 786 -22.51 9.39 39.53
N ASP A 787 -23.12 10.38 40.20
CA ASP A 787 -22.56 11.26 41.24
C ASP A 787 -22.25 10.54 42.58
N ILE A 788 -21.74 9.32 42.51
CA ILE A 788 -21.32 8.55 43.67
C ILE A 788 -19.81 8.70 43.81
N GLU A 789 -19.36 9.16 44.97
CA GLU A 789 -17.93 9.20 45.32
C GLU A 789 -17.30 7.79 45.15
N ASN A 790 -16.28 7.71 44.29
CA ASN A 790 -15.46 6.53 44.09
C ASN A 790 -14.49 6.32 45.28
N ALA A 791 -13.56 5.39 45.17
CA ALA A 791 -12.62 5.10 46.26
C ALA A 791 -11.58 6.23 46.51
N SER A 792 -11.36 7.12 45.55
CA SER A 792 -10.51 8.32 45.64
C SER A 792 -11.25 9.54 46.19
N GLY A 793 -12.58 9.51 46.20
CA GLY A 793 -13.45 10.60 46.65
C GLY A 793 -14.02 11.44 45.51
N ASP A 794 -13.81 11.03 44.27
CA ASP A 794 -14.24 11.71 43.05
C ASP A 794 -15.55 11.15 42.52
N LYS A 795 -16.26 11.91 41.69
CA LYS A 795 -17.60 11.57 41.18
C LYS A 795 -17.55 11.47 39.66
N GLY A 796 -18.53 10.77 39.07
CA GLY A 796 -18.70 10.73 37.63
C GLY A 796 -19.11 12.11 37.08
N GLU A 797 -18.18 12.79 36.41
CA GLU A 797 -18.29 14.16 35.91
C GLU A 797 -17.96 14.25 34.41
N GLY A 798 -18.43 15.33 33.76
CA GLY A 798 -18.16 15.57 32.33
C GLY A 798 -16.76 16.09 32.07
N ILE A 799 -16.54 17.40 32.21
CA ILE A 799 -15.26 18.07 31.92
C ILE A 799 -14.91 19.02 33.06
N ILE A 800 -13.65 19.01 33.47
CA ILE A 800 -13.03 20.09 34.24
C ILE A 800 -11.88 20.72 33.45
N LEU A 801 -11.83 22.05 33.39
CA LEU A 801 -10.69 22.80 32.84
C LEU A 801 -10.11 23.73 33.91
N ARG A 802 -8.79 23.66 34.10
CA ARG A 802 -8.09 24.37 35.17
C ARG A 802 -6.70 24.83 34.73
N VAL A 803 -5.92 25.31 35.70
CA VAL A 803 -4.49 25.65 35.61
C VAL A 803 -4.06 26.25 34.26
N ALA A 804 -4.56 27.43 33.92
CA ALA A 804 -4.15 28.19 32.73
C ALA A 804 -4.27 27.45 31.39
N THR A 805 -5.00 26.34 31.31
CA THR A 805 -5.22 25.64 30.05
C THR A 805 -5.98 26.55 29.07
N ALA A 806 -5.53 26.58 27.83
CA ALA A 806 -6.30 27.03 26.67
C ALA A 806 -6.84 25.77 25.97
N ALA A 807 -7.85 25.92 25.11
CA ALA A 807 -8.32 24.83 24.26
C ALA A 807 -9.33 25.36 23.24
N SER A 808 -9.40 24.70 22.09
CA SER A 808 -10.46 24.89 21.10
C SER A 808 -11.26 23.60 20.96
N ILE A 809 -12.41 23.51 21.62
CA ILE A 809 -13.27 22.33 21.62
C ILE A 809 -14.51 22.58 20.76
N HIS A 810 -14.80 21.69 19.82
CA HIS A 810 -15.90 21.80 18.87
C HIS A 810 -16.74 20.53 18.85
N ASN A 811 -18.01 20.63 18.48
CA ASN A 811 -18.86 19.45 18.28
C ASN A 811 -18.90 18.52 19.51
N LEU A 812 -18.87 19.10 20.72
CA LEU A 812 -18.90 18.38 22.00
C LEU A 812 -20.35 18.06 22.39
N LEU A 813 -20.58 16.81 22.76
CA LEU A 813 -21.80 16.33 23.41
C LEU A 813 -21.44 15.77 24.79
N ILE A 814 -22.09 16.26 25.83
CA ILE A 814 -22.11 15.60 27.14
C ILE A 814 -23.55 15.24 27.47
N GLN A 815 -23.85 13.95 27.62
CA GLN A 815 -25.15 13.47 28.07
C GLN A 815 -25.01 12.79 29.43
N GLY A 816 -25.26 13.57 30.49
CA GLY A 816 -25.22 13.10 31.86
C GLY A 816 -26.42 12.22 32.23
N ARG A 817 -26.24 11.39 33.26
CA ARG A 817 -27.36 10.61 33.82
C ARG A 817 -28.37 11.59 34.43
N LYS A 818 -29.66 11.39 34.14
CA LYS A 818 -30.75 12.17 34.72
C LYS A 818 -31.45 11.38 35.82
N GLY A 819 -31.42 11.93 37.02
CA GLY A 819 -31.95 11.31 38.22
C GLY A 819 -32.59 12.30 39.18
N SER A 820 -32.77 11.89 40.42
CA SER A 820 -33.21 12.78 41.51
C SER A 820 -32.40 12.58 42.81
N THR A 821 -31.34 11.78 42.69
CA THR A 821 -30.42 11.37 43.73
C THR A 821 -29.08 11.09 43.08
N SER A 822 -28.00 11.25 43.83
CA SER A 822 -26.64 10.96 43.39
C SER A 822 -26.42 9.55 42.84
N GLU A 823 -27.21 8.55 43.28
CA GLU A 823 -27.17 7.18 42.74
C GLU A 823 -27.78 7.03 41.33
N THR A 824 -28.37 8.09 40.77
CA THR A 824 -29.16 8.03 39.52
C THR A 824 -28.88 9.18 38.57
N GLU A 825 -28.19 10.22 39.02
CA GLU A 825 -27.75 11.36 38.21
C GLU A 825 -26.23 11.39 38.17
N SER A 826 -25.66 11.98 37.14
CA SER A 826 -24.23 12.28 37.09
C SER A 826 -23.92 13.54 37.90
N GLY A 827 -22.65 13.76 38.20
CA GLY A 827 -22.16 15.06 38.65
C GLY A 827 -22.27 16.12 37.55
N GLU A 828 -21.60 17.23 37.78
CA GLU A 828 -21.52 18.35 36.84
C GLU A 828 -20.97 17.93 35.47
N CYS A 829 -21.56 18.49 34.41
CA CYS A 829 -21.11 18.21 33.06
C CYS A 829 -20.00 19.14 32.56
N LEU A 830 -19.97 20.40 33.01
CA LEU A 830 -18.90 21.32 32.67
C LEU A 830 -18.52 22.20 33.87
N GLU A 831 -17.26 22.09 34.28
CA GLU A 831 -16.63 22.91 35.30
C GLU A 831 -15.44 23.70 34.73
N LEU A 832 -15.37 24.98 35.08
CA LEU A 832 -14.20 25.82 34.88
C LEU A 832 -13.68 26.24 36.26
N ASP A 833 -12.46 25.82 36.62
CA ASP A 833 -11.86 26.20 37.90
C ASP A 833 -11.25 27.60 37.83
N GLY A 834 -12.12 28.60 38.01
CA GLY A 834 -11.76 30.02 38.07
C GLY A 834 -10.92 30.42 39.28
N THR A 835 -10.47 29.50 40.14
CA THR A 835 -9.46 29.82 41.17
C THR A 835 -8.07 30.07 40.55
N TYR A 836 -7.85 29.60 39.32
CA TYR A 836 -6.63 29.84 38.54
C TYR A 836 -6.79 31.04 37.61
N ALA A 837 -6.08 32.13 37.90
CA ALA A 837 -6.16 33.37 37.13
C ALA A 837 -5.84 33.18 35.63
N GLY A 838 -4.87 32.33 35.28
CA GLY A 838 -4.53 32.06 33.88
C GLY A 838 -5.67 31.41 33.09
N LEU A 839 -6.50 30.57 33.73
CA LEU A 839 -7.69 30.01 33.07
C LEU A 839 -8.69 31.13 32.78
N VAL A 840 -8.93 31.99 33.77
CA VAL A 840 -9.83 33.15 33.64
C VAL A 840 -9.36 34.10 32.55
N ASP A 841 -8.05 34.31 32.41
CA ASP A 841 -7.48 35.12 31.34
C ASP A 841 -7.78 34.50 29.96
N ASN A 842 -7.55 33.21 29.78
CA ASN A 842 -7.84 32.49 28.52
C ASN A 842 -9.34 32.48 28.18
N VAL A 843 -10.21 32.39 29.19
CA VAL A 843 -11.67 32.53 29.02
C VAL A 843 -12.03 33.92 28.51
N ASN A 844 -11.41 34.97 29.07
CA ASN A 844 -11.75 36.36 28.77
C ASN A 844 -11.20 36.84 27.44
N ASP A 845 -10.03 36.34 27.00
CA ASP A 845 -9.41 36.73 25.73
C ASP A 845 -9.83 35.85 24.54
N GLY A 846 -10.50 34.71 24.83
CA GLY A 846 -11.02 33.78 23.83
C GLY A 846 -10.04 32.68 23.42
N SER A 847 -8.91 32.54 24.11
CA SER A 847 -7.96 31.43 23.91
C SER A 847 -8.52 30.10 24.40
N LEU A 848 -9.45 30.12 25.36
CA LEU A 848 -10.29 28.97 25.70
C LEU A 848 -11.68 29.15 25.06
N MET A 849 -12.11 28.17 24.26
CA MET A 849 -13.42 28.17 23.61
C MET A 849 -14.03 26.76 23.49
N ILE A 850 -15.36 26.69 23.66
CA ILE A 850 -16.19 25.53 23.32
C ILE A 850 -17.30 26.01 22.38
N SER A 851 -17.48 25.41 21.20
CA SER A 851 -18.52 25.84 20.23
C SER A 851 -19.21 24.67 19.53
N HIS A 852 -20.39 24.93 18.95
CA HIS A 852 -21.23 23.92 18.28
C HIS A 852 -21.43 22.69 19.16
N SER A 853 -21.80 22.90 20.42
CA SER A 853 -21.78 21.87 21.45
C SER A 853 -23.09 21.79 22.24
N VAL A 854 -23.41 20.60 22.75
CA VAL A 854 -24.66 20.31 23.46
C VAL A 854 -24.37 19.69 24.82
N ILE A 855 -24.98 20.23 25.87
CA ILE A 855 -24.95 19.64 27.22
C ILE A 855 -26.37 19.21 27.61
N ASP A 856 -26.53 17.93 27.93
CA ASP A 856 -27.78 17.30 28.35
C ASP A 856 -27.65 16.63 29.71
N CYS A 857 -27.78 17.39 30.79
CA CYS A 857 -27.52 16.92 32.17
C CYS A 857 -28.47 17.56 33.21
N ASN A 858 -28.59 16.93 34.39
CA ASN A 858 -29.29 17.53 35.54
C ASN A 858 -28.54 18.75 36.09
N GLU A 859 -27.22 18.64 36.21
CA GLU A 859 -26.29 19.69 36.61
C GLU A 859 -25.38 20.04 35.43
N PRO A 860 -25.84 20.89 34.48
CA PRO A 860 -25.08 21.15 33.25
C PRO A 860 -23.80 21.95 33.49
N PHE A 861 -23.76 22.80 34.53
CA PHE A 861 -22.65 23.73 34.77
C PHE A 861 -22.36 23.88 36.26
N LYS A 862 -21.08 23.89 36.61
CA LYS A 862 -20.58 24.30 37.93
C LYS A 862 -19.89 25.66 37.85
N TYR A 863 -20.25 26.55 38.78
CA TYR A 863 -19.71 27.91 38.84
C TYR A 863 -18.44 27.96 39.69
N SER A 864 -17.45 28.73 39.27
CA SER A 864 -16.14 28.81 39.95
C SER A 864 -16.16 29.49 41.34
N SER A 865 -17.33 29.92 41.85
CA SER A 865 -17.44 30.87 42.96
C SER A 865 -17.92 30.30 44.29
N ASP A 866 -17.77 29.00 44.56
CA ASP A 866 -18.01 28.46 45.91
C ASP A 866 -17.02 28.99 46.98
N ASN A 867 -16.10 29.90 46.58
CA ASN A 867 -15.44 30.86 47.45
C ASN A 867 -16.05 32.28 47.24
N ASP A 868 -16.82 32.76 48.22
CA ASP A 868 -17.44 34.11 48.33
C ASP A 868 -16.48 35.34 48.17
N ALA A 869 -15.22 35.15 47.75
CA ALA A 869 -14.13 36.12 47.90
C ALA A 869 -13.40 36.58 46.61
N THR A 870 -13.69 36.04 45.43
CA THR A 870 -13.00 36.46 44.18
C THR A 870 -13.88 37.33 43.28
N THR A 871 -13.34 38.46 42.82
CA THR A 871 -14.02 39.40 41.91
C THR A 871 -13.96 38.97 40.44
N ASP A 872 -13.32 37.83 40.15
CA ASP A 872 -12.94 37.37 38.81
C ASP A 872 -13.57 35.99 38.47
N ALA A 873 -14.72 35.66 39.09
CA ALA A 873 -15.42 34.40 38.86
C ALA A 873 -15.99 34.30 37.42
N VAL A 874 -15.87 33.11 36.82
CA VAL A 874 -16.43 32.80 35.49
C VAL A 874 -17.84 32.23 35.69
N ASP A 875 -18.82 32.86 35.04
CA ASP A 875 -20.16 32.30 34.89
C ASP A 875 -20.12 31.28 33.74
N THR A 876 -19.88 30.02 34.08
CA THR A 876 -19.67 28.92 33.10
C THR A 876 -20.85 28.77 32.15
N GLU A 877 -22.09 28.87 32.65
CA GLU A 877 -23.30 28.78 31.82
C GLU A 877 -23.38 29.96 30.84
N ALA A 878 -23.23 31.19 31.33
CA ALA A 878 -23.31 32.37 30.49
C ALA A 878 -22.20 32.42 29.44
N TRP A 879 -20.98 31.99 29.80
CA TRP A 879 -19.86 31.86 28.87
C TRP A 879 -20.15 30.81 27.80
N PHE A 880 -20.54 29.60 28.17
CA PHE A 880 -20.79 28.50 27.23
C PHE A 880 -21.93 28.85 26.27
N LEU A 881 -23.06 29.36 26.75
CA LEU A 881 -24.23 29.71 25.93
C LEU A 881 -24.01 30.95 25.04
N ALA A 882 -22.99 31.77 25.33
CA ALA A 882 -22.63 32.90 24.48
C ALA A 882 -21.80 32.50 23.26
N GLN A 883 -21.19 31.32 23.27
CA GLN A 883 -20.40 30.80 22.15
C GLN A 883 -21.29 30.29 21.01
N THR A 884 -20.75 30.31 19.79
CA THR A 884 -21.51 29.96 18.58
C THR A 884 -21.97 28.51 18.62
N GLY A 885 -23.25 28.25 18.30
CA GLY A 885 -23.78 26.89 18.12
C GLY A 885 -24.01 26.10 19.41
N ASN A 886 -23.77 26.68 20.60
CA ASN A 886 -23.93 25.97 21.86
C ASN A 886 -25.37 25.95 22.37
N SER A 887 -25.74 24.87 23.06
CA SER A 887 -27.03 24.75 23.74
C SER A 887 -26.98 23.80 24.95
N ALA A 888 -27.86 24.02 25.92
CA ALA A 888 -28.13 23.06 27.00
C ALA A 888 -29.58 22.55 26.83
N GLN A 889 -29.74 21.34 26.29
CA GLN A 889 -31.05 20.78 25.93
C GLN A 889 -31.00 19.26 25.79
N GLU A 890 -32.16 18.63 25.83
CA GLU A 890 -32.28 17.17 25.75
C GLU A 890 -31.93 16.64 24.35
N VAL A 891 -31.23 15.51 24.32
CA VAL A 891 -30.91 14.74 23.09
C VAL A 891 -31.27 13.27 23.26
N THR A 892 -31.37 12.53 22.15
CA THR A 892 -31.69 11.10 22.19
C THR A 892 -30.56 10.27 21.60
N LEU A 893 -29.92 9.46 22.44
CA LEU A 893 -28.88 8.53 22.03
C LEU A 893 -29.37 7.07 22.08
N THR A 894 -28.77 6.23 21.25
CA THR A 894 -28.79 4.76 21.35
C THR A 894 -27.36 4.29 21.29
N ASP A 895 -26.87 3.66 22.36
CA ASP A 895 -25.48 3.18 22.49
C ASP A 895 -24.42 4.25 22.22
N GLY A 896 -24.70 5.49 22.63
CA GLY A 896 -23.85 6.68 22.43
C GLY A 896 -24.06 7.41 21.12
N MET A 897 -24.77 6.81 20.15
CA MET A 897 -25.00 7.39 18.83
C MET A 897 -26.28 8.22 18.80
N PRO A 898 -26.32 9.37 18.09
CA PRO A 898 -27.54 10.12 17.89
C PRO A 898 -28.57 9.30 17.11
N ALA A 899 -29.84 9.39 17.51
CA ALA A 899 -30.90 8.83 16.68
C ALA A 899 -30.91 9.53 15.31
N GLY A 900 -31.12 8.81 14.21
CA GLY A 900 -31.13 9.39 12.84
C GLY A 900 -32.19 10.48 12.59
N THR A 901 -33.05 10.78 13.57
CA THR A 901 -34.01 11.89 13.56
C THR A 901 -33.65 13.04 14.50
N ASP A 902 -32.50 12.97 15.19
CA ASP A 902 -32.06 13.98 16.15
C ASP A 902 -31.50 15.20 15.41
N THR A 903 -32.36 16.20 15.17
CA THR A 903 -31.99 17.43 14.48
C THR A 903 -31.19 18.41 15.36
N VAL A 904 -30.95 18.07 16.64
CA VAL A 904 -30.10 18.88 17.52
C VAL A 904 -28.64 18.53 17.26
N LEU A 905 -28.35 17.24 17.08
CA LEU A 905 -26.99 16.73 16.87
C LEU A 905 -26.61 16.59 15.39
N LEU A 906 -27.57 16.28 14.50
CA LEU A 906 -27.30 16.04 13.09
C LEU A 906 -27.55 17.30 12.23
N GLY A 907 -26.59 17.65 11.37
CA GLY A 907 -26.66 18.81 10.46
C GLY A 907 -26.38 20.16 11.13
N THR A 908 -25.87 20.17 12.36
CA THR A 908 -25.62 21.34 13.21
C THR A 908 -24.16 21.48 13.66
N GLY A 909 -23.31 20.49 13.36
CA GLY A 909 -21.89 20.50 13.68
C GLY A 909 -21.10 21.48 12.82
N LEU A 910 -19.93 21.87 13.33
CA LEU A 910 -18.93 22.66 12.62
C LEU A 910 -18.01 21.73 11.82
N ASP A 911 -17.90 21.99 10.51
CA ASP A 911 -16.94 21.30 9.67
C ASP A 911 -15.52 21.85 9.89
N MET A 912 -14.76 21.16 10.74
CA MET A 912 -13.38 21.53 11.07
C MET A 912 -12.38 21.26 9.94
N SER A 913 -12.71 20.43 8.93
CA SER A 913 -11.84 20.15 7.78
C SER A 913 -11.56 21.41 6.95
N THR A 914 -12.46 22.39 7.03
CA THR A 914 -12.30 23.71 6.38
C THR A 914 -11.27 24.60 7.07
N THR A 915 -10.89 24.28 8.31
CA THR A 915 -9.95 25.03 9.13
C THR A 915 -8.57 24.37 9.14
N ASP A 916 -8.54 23.04 9.22
CA ASP A 916 -7.30 22.27 9.30
C ASP A 916 -7.50 20.88 8.70
N THR A 917 -6.57 20.44 7.85
CA THR A 917 -6.67 19.19 7.07
C THR A 917 -6.57 17.92 7.92
N PHE A 918 -6.19 18.03 9.20
CA PHE A 918 -6.27 16.91 10.13
C PHE A 918 -7.72 16.43 10.32
N PHE A 919 -8.68 17.36 10.40
CA PHE A 919 -10.06 17.00 10.68
C PHE A 919 -10.77 16.48 9.44
N GLU A 920 -11.50 15.38 9.59
CA GLU A 920 -12.45 14.91 8.62
C GLU A 920 -13.70 15.80 8.59
N SER A 921 -14.29 15.92 7.40
CA SER A 921 -15.48 16.72 7.20
C SER A 921 -16.67 16.10 7.93
N THR A 922 -17.32 16.89 8.77
CA THR A 922 -18.51 16.50 9.51
C THR A 922 -19.50 17.64 9.57
N ASP A 923 -20.78 17.31 9.72
CA ASP A 923 -21.86 18.28 9.95
C ASP A 923 -22.67 17.95 11.22
N TYR A 924 -22.11 17.18 12.14
CA TYR A 924 -22.79 16.71 13.37
C TYR A 924 -22.01 17.02 14.65
N ILE A 925 -22.75 17.07 15.76
CA ILE A 925 -22.24 17.22 17.13
C ILE A 925 -22.16 15.84 17.78
N GLY A 926 -21.05 15.54 18.43
CA GLY A 926 -20.77 14.22 19.01
C GLY A 926 -19.79 13.39 18.18
N ALA A 927 -19.43 12.22 18.70
CA ALA A 927 -18.45 11.31 18.11
C ALA A 927 -19.00 10.47 16.95
N PHE A 928 -20.32 10.53 16.68
CA PHE A 928 -21.00 9.66 15.72
C PHE A 928 -21.98 10.44 14.83
N ASP A 929 -22.08 10.03 13.57
CA ASP A 929 -23.01 10.55 12.55
C ASP A 929 -24.45 10.00 12.68
N GLY A 930 -24.67 9.05 13.60
CA GLY A 930 -25.94 8.37 13.80
C GLY A 930 -26.24 7.24 12.80
N GLN A 931 -25.28 6.87 11.95
CA GLN A 931 -25.40 5.81 10.94
C GLN A 931 -24.28 4.78 11.05
N THR A 932 -23.04 5.24 11.24
CA THR A 932 -21.82 4.43 11.22
C THR A 932 -21.27 4.30 12.64
N ASP A 933 -21.13 3.07 13.12
CA ASP A 933 -20.43 2.79 14.38
C ASP A 933 -18.99 2.39 14.09
N TRP A 934 -18.07 3.35 14.17
CA TRP A 934 -16.64 3.14 13.94
C TRP A 934 -15.98 2.21 14.97
N ARG A 935 -16.69 1.79 16.04
CA ARG A 935 -16.19 0.81 17.02
C ARG A 935 -16.39 -0.64 16.57
N GLU A 936 -17.25 -0.88 15.58
CA GLU A 936 -17.57 -2.23 15.13
C GLU A 936 -16.33 -2.97 14.62
N GLY A 937 -16.24 -4.26 14.95
CA GLY A 937 -15.15 -5.15 14.53
C GLY A 937 -14.00 -5.23 15.54
N TRP A 938 -13.54 -4.10 16.07
CA TRP A 938 -12.26 -4.06 16.80
C TRP A 938 -12.37 -3.74 18.28
N ALA A 939 -13.32 -2.89 18.67
CA ALA A 939 -13.41 -2.44 20.05
C ALA A 939 -13.93 -3.57 20.96
N PHE A 940 -13.40 -3.62 22.18
CA PHE A 940 -13.98 -4.40 23.26
C PHE A 940 -15.28 -3.74 23.75
N ILE A 941 -16.41 -4.39 23.43
CA ILE A 941 -17.76 -3.98 23.87
C ILE A 941 -18.32 -5.13 24.73
N LYS A 942 -18.76 -4.80 25.95
CA LYS A 942 -19.20 -5.79 26.95
C LYS A 942 -20.68 -6.15 26.85
#